data_AF-A0A4R2R7Z4-F1
#
_entry.id   AF-A0A4R2R7Z4-F1
#
_cell.length_a   1.000
_cell.length_b   1.000
_cell.length_c   1.000
_cell.angle_alpha   90.00
_cell.angle_beta   90.00
_cell.angle_gamma   90.00
#
_symmetry.space_group_name_H-M   'P 1'
#
loop_
_entity.id
_entity.type
_entity.pdbx_description
1 polymer ?
#
loop_
_entity_poly.entity_id
_entity_poly.type
_entity_poly.pdbx_seq_one_letter_code
_entity_poly.pdbx_strand_id
1 'polypeptide(L)'
;MSDNQEARKLLVDLLHEAAELEHCLLDAYLYTACSIKSTPQEFALAAGKPNRRRAVQFERARAWKQSILMVAHEEMLHLHYVECLLRGLGEAPSFGLPKRAQSGNWVIPNWRAQIAGENVDGGNGVEVPISGLSLENIRRFVLYESTDSLQDDNPFGESASQLFKRLYDFELDYRFESMLYHIDKEDRRAELKQKLYQLYNLLTPLAPEDKVEQKVFAAMKAVGLPSVEELRFQSIADFYLRGILPLYQQAFDFNWVENNNRDLNNELLDPAHAAEGFLPIGPINRDMNFNHFARGNIENPLRNYKHVENIVKEIVEEGEGASNFESKALEFLDKVEQIGGTRNYLTKVMRDPNRRNPSTPIVRLGERLRNSHLYRFVLIMTELEQEKALAQASGVEFEAVREQLYVDDNVRLKQITSELPSHFNAAYLVMLSWLSRMYEIPHWDADKPRRQAIEMLASWPLMSLAIRPFLELASFFPVNLQDMFRLDPAGLPLLPIHAQQLHGIYTQTERSQDVNARMDYLAVRVLSDVASWAAAQKEALAGVTLDENTKDMILSRLTTLSQLDEFQKQFPFRVHGGYSNQMPDLTYQQKHPDGGKYEEDPTTIPALFEETLALRIKFSGWGLVQLATDPDPPSDEVGATGTHMLHPADGNRRFDRALVWQHNDKKHDIVRGPKKDVPELGVNAQEVSLVVTNGKANAGFVPLQVMNSLGAVQTSGVQSELRVDGFLDLLNLTPQDILGADRKLRLDLLEKKGQKPFLNGQNHLVWKDGEPIDPFIMALFADPAGGANADDPELLFKREIFNQGLTMMEMEPLQRISTSRGPCGFDGVQNIPSWVMDAMPEQDRKLFECPGYPMSYLVNRSRKLGKALEHEFNSAVESQAAVDAAVSLAERMRLINVPRPETFIWLTFLLHYGHTVSGHLELGAGDNPILKALAKKTNLEFALAEEDSRTSSNSRWLVKYTKGVMDTDAIRDLVFGELYIPVTVQASGKPVTLSRSWTFPAAMQKTVADYACNFAQPFWAPFKVAADGKTRTLKLSKTVEITETLGKKNSDSYSYTMTGLEGVTDYTASFSVSKPKHGDETITLDWNVSFKASTPQAVLTAVTTVANGAQQMTDAMTNHFAPKVKRY
;
A
#
# COMPACT_ATOMS: atom_id res chain seq x y z
N MET A 1 -43.70 -30.14 21.27
CA MET A 1 -42.92 -30.84 20.24
C MET A 1 -42.28 -32.04 20.93
N SER A 2 -41.41 -32.87 20.31
CA SER A 2 -40.58 -33.76 21.15
C SER A 2 -39.51 -32.94 21.88
N ASP A 3 -39.05 -33.36 23.06
CA ASP A 3 -37.99 -32.67 23.82
C ASP A 3 -36.74 -32.37 22.96
N ASN A 4 -36.44 -33.25 22.01
CA ASN A 4 -35.37 -33.11 21.01
C ASN A 4 -35.63 -31.96 20.01
N GLN A 5 -36.86 -31.84 19.49
CA GLN A 5 -37.23 -30.74 18.59
C GLN A 5 -37.24 -29.38 19.31
N GLU A 6 -37.58 -29.35 20.60
CA GLU A 6 -37.54 -28.13 21.41
C GLU A 6 -36.10 -27.69 21.69
N ALA A 7 -35.19 -28.63 21.97
CA ALA A 7 -33.76 -28.33 22.14
C ALA A 7 -33.08 -27.83 20.85
N ARG A 8 -33.38 -28.43 19.69
CA ARG A 8 -32.87 -27.93 18.39
C ARG A 8 -33.39 -26.53 18.10
N LYS A 9 -34.69 -26.28 18.30
CA LYS A 9 -35.29 -24.96 18.10
C LYS A 9 -34.63 -23.92 19.01
N LEU A 10 -34.43 -24.24 20.28
CA LEU A 10 -33.76 -23.37 21.24
C LEU A 10 -32.33 -23.05 20.81
N LEU A 11 -31.56 -24.03 20.33
CA LEU A 11 -30.20 -23.80 19.82
C LEU A 11 -30.20 -22.82 18.63
N VAL A 12 -31.11 -23.00 17.69
CA VAL A 12 -31.25 -22.10 16.52
C VAL A 12 -31.66 -20.70 16.96
N ASP A 13 -32.63 -20.57 17.86
CA ASP A 13 -33.07 -19.28 18.41
C ASP A 13 -31.90 -18.55 19.11
N LEU A 14 -31.06 -19.27 19.87
CA LEU A 14 -29.87 -18.72 20.52
C LEU A 14 -28.78 -18.31 19.53
N LEU A 15 -28.60 -19.04 18.43
CA LEU A 15 -27.64 -18.67 17.39
C LEU A 15 -28.11 -17.45 16.58
N HIS A 16 -29.42 -17.26 16.39
CA HIS A 16 -29.95 -16.01 15.83
C HIS A 16 -29.70 -14.83 16.77
N GLU A 17 -29.95 -15.00 18.08
CA GLU A 17 -29.64 -13.94 19.07
C GLU A 17 -28.13 -13.66 19.15
N ALA A 18 -27.28 -14.67 18.97
CA ALA A 18 -25.83 -14.49 18.85
C ALA A 18 -25.46 -13.67 17.61
N ALA A 19 -26.05 -13.99 16.45
CA ALA A 19 -25.78 -13.23 15.24
C ALA A 19 -26.22 -11.76 15.40
N GLU A 20 -27.38 -11.52 16.00
CA GLU A 20 -27.88 -10.17 16.33
C GLU A 20 -26.94 -9.43 17.31
N LEU A 21 -26.42 -10.12 18.33
CA LEU A 21 -25.45 -9.59 19.31
C LEU A 21 -24.15 -9.16 18.61
N GLU A 22 -23.46 -10.08 17.94
CA GLU A 22 -22.17 -9.78 17.29
C GLU A 22 -22.31 -8.68 16.23
N HIS A 23 -23.40 -8.73 15.45
CA HIS A 23 -23.66 -7.77 14.40
C HIS A 23 -23.93 -6.36 14.93
N CYS A 24 -24.72 -6.23 16.00
CA CYS A 24 -25.02 -4.92 16.56
C CYS A 24 -23.83 -4.29 17.30
N LEU A 25 -22.98 -5.11 17.96
CA LEU A 25 -21.73 -4.66 18.56
C LEU A 25 -20.73 -4.21 17.49
N LEU A 26 -20.55 -5.00 16.43
CA LEU A 26 -19.77 -4.64 15.23
C LEU A 26 -20.15 -3.25 14.71
N ASP A 27 -21.44 -3.01 14.46
CA ASP A 27 -21.92 -1.75 13.89
C ASP A 27 -21.77 -0.57 14.85
N ALA A 28 -22.01 -0.78 16.16
CA ALA A 28 -21.82 0.24 17.19
C ALA A 28 -20.34 0.64 17.34
N TYR A 29 -19.44 -0.33 17.35
CA TYR A 29 -17.99 -0.11 17.44
C TYR A 29 -17.48 0.59 16.17
N LEU A 30 -17.93 0.14 15.00
CA LEU A 30 -17.55 0.73 13.72
C LEU A 30 -17.97 2.20 13.61
N TYR A 31 -19.22 2.54 13.95
CA TYR A 31 -19.67 3.94 13.94
C TYR A 31 -18.89 4.78 14.96
N THR A 32 -18.65 4.25 16.16
CA THR A 32 -17.86 4.92 17.19
C THR A 32 -16.47 5.29 16.65
N ALA A 33 -15.76 4.34 16.03
CA ALA A 33 -14.46 4.59 15.42
C ALA A 33 -14.52 5.61 14.28
N CYS A 34 -15.55 5.54 13.43
CA CYS A 34 -15.73 6.47 12.32
C CYS A 34 -16.02 7.90 12.78
N SER A 35 -16.58 8.09 13.98
CA SER A 35 -16.91 9.40 14.55
C SER A 35 -15.74 10.17 15.16
N ILE A 36 -14.61 9.51 15.42
CA ILE A 36 -13.44 10.10 16.09
C ILE A 36 -12.73 11.07 15.14
N LYS A 37 -12.31 12.22 15.67
CA LYS A 37 -11.44 13.19 14.99
C LYS A 37 -10.16 12.49 14.48
N SER A 38 -9.84 12.69 13.22
CA SER A 38 -8.81 12.00 12.46
C SER A 38 -7.73 12.93 11.91
N THR A 39 -7.70 14.22 12.28
CA THR A 39 -6.71 15.18 11.78
C THR A 39 -6.15 16.08 12.89
N PRO A 40 -4.89 16.55 12.78
CA PRO A 40 -4.35 17.51 13.75
C PRO A 40 -5.13 18.84 13.77
N GLN A 41 -5.78 19.18 12.65
CA GLN A 41 -6.55 20.42 12.48
C GLN A 41 -7.83 20.40 13.32
N GLU A 42 -8.48 19.23 13.45
CA GLU A 42 -9.67 19.06 14.31
C GLU A 42 -9.35 19.25 15.82
N PHE A 43 -8.07 19.20 16.19
CA PHE A 43 -7.60 19.50 17.55
C PHE A 43 -6.89 20.85 17.66
N ALA A 44 -6.84 21.65 16.59
CA ALA A 44 -6.02 22.87 16.56
C ALA A 44 -6.46 23.93 17.57
N LEU A 45 -7.75 23.95 17.92
CA LEU A 45 -8.34 24.92 18.84
C LEU A 45 -8.96 24.23 20.06
N ALA A 46 -8.84 24.88 21.22
CA ALA A 46 -9.59 24.59 22.43
C ALA A 46 -10.21 25.91 22.90
N ALA A 47 -11.54 25.98 23.00
CA ALA A 47 -12.29 27.21 23.29
C ALA A 47 -11.87 28.42 22.39
N GLY A 48 -11.67 28.17 21.10
CA GLY A 48 -11.29 29.20 20.12
C GLY A 48 -9.82 29.68 20.18
N LYS A 49 -8.99 29.10 21.05
CA LYS A 49 -7.55 29.41 21.17
C LYS A 49 -6.67 28.24 20.71
N PRO A 50 -5.42 28.46 20.24
CA PRO A 50 -4.51 27.38 19.88
C PRO A 50 -4.34 26.35 21.00
N ASN A 51 -4.58 25.08 20.69
CA ASN A 51 -4.49 23.99 21.64
C ASN A 51 -3.08 23.39 21.67
N ARG A 52 -2.37 23.63 22.78
CA ARG A 52 -1.01 23.11 22.98
C ARG A 52 -0.91 21.58 22.92
N ARG A 53 -1.96 20.86 23.29
CA ARG A 53 -2.00 19.40 23.31
C ARG A 53 -2.40 18.77 21.97
N ARG A 54 -2.66 19.54 20.90
CA ARG A 54 -3.23 19.02 19.65
C ARG A 54 -2.51 17.79 19.11
N ALA A 55 -1.17 17.78 19.19
CA ALA A 55 -0.36 16.67 18.71
C ALA A 55 -0.54 15.40 19.55
N VAL A 56 -0.58 15.52 20.88
CA VAL A 56 -0.80 14.39 21.81
C VAL A 56 -2.22 13.84 21.62
N GLN A 57 -3.21 14.72 21.57
CA GLN A 57 -4.61 14.35 21.43
C GLN A 57 -4.88 13.68 20.09
N PHE A 58 -4.26 14.15 19.01
CA PHE A 58 -4.32 13.52 17.71
C PHE A 58 -3.75 12.09 17.71
N GLU A 59 -2.56 11.89 18.27
CA GLU A 59 -1.92 10.56 18.33
C GLU A 59 -2.64 9.59 19.29
N ARG A 60 -3.36 10.12 20.30
CA ARG A 60 -4.27 9.35 21.16
C ARG A 60 -5.54 8.96 20.40
N ALA A 61 -6.22 9.93 19.79
CA ALA A 61 -7.44 9.70 19.01
C ALA A 61 -7.22 8.71 17.85
N ARG A 62 -6.06 8.79 17.16
CA ARG A 62 -5.66 7.79 16.17
C ARG A 62 -5.55 6.40 16.79
N ALA A 63 -4.85 6.27 17.92
CA ALA A 63 -4.69 4.98 18.58
C ALA A 63 -6.03 4.40 19.03
N TRP A 64 -6.95 5.23 19.54
CA TRP A 64 -8.32 4.82 19.88
C TRP A 64 -9.08 4.32 18.65
N LYS A 65 -9.08 5.09 17.55
CA LYS A 65 -9.72 4.71 16.29
C LYS A 65 -9.17 3.36 15.79
N GLN A 66 -7.85 3.19 15.78
CA GLN A 66 -7.22 1.94 15.36
C GLN A 66 -7.64 0.76 16.24
N SER A 67 -7.60 0.92 17.57
CA SER A 67 -8.01 -0.14 18.51
C SER A 67 -9.46 -0.55 18.33
N ILE A 68 -10.38 0.41 18.18
CA ILE A 68 -11.81 0.12 18.00
C ILE A 68 -12.08 -0.53 16.63
N LEU A 69 -11.40 -0.08 15.56
CA LEU A 69 -11.51 -0.73 14.23
C LEU A 69 -10.99 -2.16 14.25
N MET A 70 -9.94 -2.45 15.02
CA MET A 70 -9.47 -3.83 15.19
C MET A 70 -10.49 -4.69 15.93
N VAL A 71 -11.12 -4.16 16.99
CA VAL A 71 -12.20 -4.89 17.69
C VAL A 71 -13.39 -5.11 16.76
N ALA A 72 -13.83 -4.09 16.01
CA ALA A 72 -14.89 -4.26 15.00
C ALA A 72 -14.52 -5.35 13.97
N HIS A 73 -13.26 -5.44 13.55
CA HIS A 73 -12.82 -6.52 12.67
C HIS A 73 -12.91 -7.91 13.35
N GLU A 74 -12.57 -8.01 14.64
CA GLU A 74 -12.73 -9.21 15.47
C GLU A 74 -14.22 -9.60 15.59
N GLU A 75 -15.14 -8.66 15.81
CA GLU A 75 -16.60 -8.94 15.84
C GLU A 75 -17.16 -9.45 14.50
N MET A 76 -16.63 -8.97 13.37
CA MET A 76 -16.98 -9.49 12.06
C MET A 76 -16.58 -10.98 11.93
N LEU A 77 -15.47 -11.39 12.55
CA LEU A 77 -15.05 -12.80 12.61
C LEU A 77 -15.98 -13.60 13.53
N HIS A 78 -16.41 -13.05 14.66
CA HIS A 78 -17.39 -13.68 15.54
C HIS A 78 -18.72 -13.92 14.82
N LEU A 79 -19.24 -12.91 14.12
CA LEU A 79 -20.45 -13.07 13.30
C LEU A 79 -20.28 -14.17 12.25
N HIS A 80 -19.14 -14.20 11.54
CA HIS A 80 -18.85 -15.29 10.61
C HIS A 80 -18.87 -16.68 11.27
N TYR A 81 -18.35 -16.79 12.50
CA TYR A 81 -18.38 -18.04 13.25
C TYR A 81 -19.82 -18.49 13.56
N VAL A 82 -20.69 -17.55 13.95
CA VAL A 82 -22.12 -17.80 14.19
C VAL A 82 -22.83 -18.23 12.91
N GLU A 83 -22.59 -17.57 11.78
CA GLU A 83 -23.18 -17.95 10.49
C GLU A 83 -22.76 -19.37 10.07
N CYS A 84 -21.51 -19.74 10.34
CA CYS A 84 -21.07 -21.11 10.16
C CYS A 84 -21.81 -22.08 11.09
N LEU A 85 -22.17 -21.70 12.33
CA LEU A 85 -22.98 -22.50 13.31
C LEU A 85 -24.38 -22.75 12.79
N LEU A 86 -25.06 -21.72 12.30
CA LEU A 86 -26.36 -21.83 11.67
C LEU A 86 -26.33 -22.75 10.44
N ARG A 87 -25.39 -22.51 9.52
CA ARG A 87 -25.21 -23.35 8.32
C ARG A 87 -24.94 -24.82 8.66
N GLY A 88 -24.16 -25.07 9.71
CA GLY A 88 -23.87 -26.42 10.20
C GLY A 88 -25.12 -27.20 10.57
N LEU A 89 -26.15 -26.51 11.07
CA LEU A 89 -27.46 -27.07 11.43
C LEU A 89 -28.47 -27.12 10.26
N GLY A 90 -28.06 -26.71 9.06
CA GLY A 90 -28.94 -26.59 7.89
C GLY A 90 -29.84 -25.36 7.92
N GLU A 91 -29.57 -24.39 8.80
CA GLU A 91 -30.35 -23.15 8.91
C GLU A 91 -29.88 -22.09 7.91
N ALA A 92 -30.79 -21.17 7.57
CA ALA A 92 -30.48 -19.99 6.78
C ALA A 92 -29.60 -19.00 7.58
N PRO A 93 -28.77 -18.19 6.91
CA PRO A 93 -27.97 -17.18 7.60
C PRO A 93 -28.82 -16.08 8.23
N SER A 94 -28.29 -15.44 9.27
CA SER A 94 -29.02 -14.49 10.12
C SER A 94 -28.28 -13.16 10.31
N PHE A 95 -28.30 -12.32 9.28
CA PHE A 95 -27.79 -10.94 9.35
C PHE A 95 -28.80 -9.94 9.93
N GLY A 96 -29.68 -10.41 10.81
CA GLY A 96 -30.64 -9.55 11.52
C GLY A 96 -29.94 -8.57 12.45
N LEU A 97 -30.67 -7.53 12.84
CA LEU A 97 -30.30 -6.64 13.94
C LEU A 97 -31.40 -6.72 15.01
N PRO A 98 -31.05 -6.55 16.31
CA PRO A 98 -32.05 -6.55 17.36
C PRO A 98 -33.11 -5.49 17.13
N LYS A 99 -34.28 -5.68 17.72
CA LYS A 99 -35.35 -4.66 17.68
C LYS A 99 -34.87 -3.38 18.37
N ARG A 100 -35.35 -2.23 17.91
CA ARG A 100 -35.11 -0.95 18.59
C ARG A 100 -36.10 -0.75 19.75
N ALA A 101 -35.61 -0.28 20.89
CA ALA A 101 -36.42 0.16 22.03
C ALA A 101 -37.07 1.53 21.77
N GLN A 102 -37.87 2.04 22.72
CA GLN A 102 -38.45 3.40 22.62
C GLN A 102 -37.39 4.50 22.58
N SER A 103 -36.21 4.24 23.15
CA SER A 103 -35.04 5.11 23.07
C SER A 103 -34.45 5.18 21.65
N GLY A 104 -34.85 4.27 20.76
CA GLY A 104 -34.29 4.09 19.42
C GLY A 104 -33.01 3.26 19.37
N ASN A 105 -32.46 2.85 20.52
CA ASN A 105 -31.30 1.94 20.59
C ASN A 105 -31.73 0.51 20.30
N TRP A 106 -30.82 -0.32 19.81
CA TRP A 106 -31.07 -1.77 19.74
C TRP A 106 -31.19 -2.34 21.14
N VAL A 107 -32.08 -3.29 21.36
CA VAL A 107 -32.25 -3.96 22.66
C VAL A 107 -32.13 -5.46 22.49
N ILE A 108 -31.27 -6.08 23.30
CA ILE A 108 -31.13 -7.53 23.40
C ILE A 108 -31.90 -7.96 24.66
N PRO A 109 -33.12 -8.51 24.52
CA PRO A 109 -34.02 -8.69 25.66
C PRO A 109 -33.53 -9.71 26.69
N ASN A 110 -32.75 -10.72 26.29
CA ASN A 110 -32.28 -11.77 27.19
C ASN A 110 -30.93 -11.43 27.86
N TRP A 111 -30.27 -10.35 27.43
CA TRP A 111 -29.07 -9.87 28.09
C TRP A 111 -29.41 -9.11 29.37
N ARG A 112 -28.74 -9.44 30.47
CA ARG A 112 -28.90 -8.85 31.81
C ARG A 112 -27.54 -8.48 32.41
N ALA A 113 -26.80 -7.62 31.71
CA ALA A 113 -25.55 -7.08 32.26
C ALA A 113 -25.78 -6.40 33.63
N GLN A 114 -24.77 -6.44 34.50
CA GLN A 114 -24.85 -5.96 35.87
C GLN A 114 -23.72 -4.99 36.22
N ILE A 115 -24.01 -4.11 37.19
CA ILE A 115 -23.00 -3.28 37.86
C ILE A 115 -23.22 -3.48 39.36
N ALA A 116 -22.24 -4.08 40.04
CA ALA A 116 -22.32 -4.38 41.48
C ALA A 116 -23.53 -5.26 41.85
N GLY A 117 -23.84 -6.25 40.99
CA GLY A 117 -25.00 -7.12 41.16
C GLY A 117 -26.36 -6.48 40.84
N GLU A 118 -26.39 -5.21 40.43
CA GLU A 118 -27.62 -4.53 40.00
C GLU A 118 -27.76 -4.59 38.47
N ASN A 119 -28.90 -5.05 37.97
CA ASN A 119 -29.18 -5.12 36.53
C ASN A 119 -29.18 -3.71 35.90
N VAL A 120 -28.49 -3.56 34.77
CA VAL A 120 -28.62 -2.37 33.93
C VAL A 120 -29.99 -2.33 33.22
N ASP A 121 -30.40 -1.13 32.79
CA ASP A 121 -31.64 -0.90 32.04
C ASP A 121 -32.90 -1.48 32.71
N GLY A 122 -32.90 -1.50 34.05
CA GLY A 122 -33.98 -2.03 34.87
C GLY A 122 -34.21 -3.54 34.73
N GLY A 123 -33.28 -4.26 34.09
CA GLY A 123 -33.43 -5.69 33.82
C GLY A 123 -34.54 -6.00 32.80
N ASN A 124 -34.69 -5.17 31.76
CA ASN A 124 -35.62 -5.40 30.64
C ASN A 124 -34.93 -5.74 29.31
N GLY A 125 -33.60 -5.73 29.28
CA GLY A 125 -32.76 -5.99 28.11
C GLY A 125 -31.62 -4.99 28.12
N VAL A 126 -30.48 -5.32 27.54
CA VAL A 126 -29.37 -4.36 27.43
C VAL A 126 -29.56 -3.57 26.14
N GLU A 127 -29.53 -2.24 26.26
CA GLU A 127 -29.56 -1.36 25.09
C GLU A 127 -28.15 -1.17 24.50
N VAL A 128 -28.04 -1.26 23.17
CA VAL A 128 -26.83 -1.01 22.38
C VAL A 128 -27.07 0.21 21.46
N PRO A 129 -26.53 1.40 21.81
CA PRO A 129 -26.70 2.62 21.04
C PRO A 129 -25.70 2.73 19.87
N ILE A 130 -26.15 3.31 18.77
CA ILE A 130 -25.23 3.87 17.76
C ILE A 130 -24.86 5.28 18.19
N SER A 131 -23.64 5.47 18.71
CA SER A 131 -23.19 6.77 19.20
C SER A 131 -21.67 6.95 19.05
N GLY A 132 -21.19 8.19 19.15
CA GLY A 132 -19.76 8.48 19.03
C GLY A 132 -18.97 8.15 20.30
N LEU A 133 -17.65 8.37 20.27
CA LEU A 133 -16.77 8.10 21.41
C LEU A 133 -16.97 9.14 22.54
N SER A 134 -17.74 8.75 23.56
CA SER A 134 -17.94 9.49 24.80
C SER A 134 -17.60 8.62 26.02
N LEU A 135 -17.47 9.22 27.21
CA LEU A 135 -17.27 8.45 28.45
C LEU A 135 -18.43 7.51 28.75
N GLU A 136 -19.66 7.92 28.42
CA GLU A 136 -20.83 7.08 28.59
C GLU A 136 -20.78 5.87 27.66
N ASN A 137 -20.47 6.10 26.38
CA ASN A 137 -20.46 5.04 25.38
C ASN A 137 -19.29 4.07 25.57
N ILE A 138 -18.09 4.54 25.89
CA ILE A 138 -16.95 3.64 26.15
C ILE A 138 -17.16 2.82 27.43
N ARG A 139 -17.85 3.35 28.45
CA ARG A 139 -18.24 2.58 29.64
C ARG A 139 -19.21 1.47 29.28
N ARG A 140 -20.13 1.70 28.35
CA ARG A 140 -20.97 0.63 27.81
C ARG A 140 -20.12 -0.47 27.17
N PHE A 141 -19.13 -0.12 26.36
CA PHE A 141 -18.25 -1.12 25.73
C PHE A 141 -17.44 -1.90 26.76
N VAL A 142 -16.90 -1.24 27.79
CA VAL A 142 -16.24 -1.91 28.92
C VAL A 142 -17.21 -2.88 29.60
N LEU A 143 -18.46 -2.47 29.84
CA LEU A 143 -19.48 -3.33 30.44
C LEU A 143 -19.83 -4.52 29.54
N TYR A 144 -19.98 -4.32 28.23
CA TYR A 144 -20.32 -5.35 27.26
C TYR A 144 -19.28 -6.48 27.24
N GLU A 145 -18.00 -6.11 27.31
CA GLU A 145 -16.87 -7.05 27.30
C GLU A 145 -16.43 -7.49 28.71
N SER A 146 -17.15 -7.10 29.77
CA SER A 146 -16.78 -7.45 31.16
C SER A 146 -17.22 -8.86 31.51
N THR A 147 -16.32 -9.60 32.18
CA THR A 147 -16.62 -10.93 32.74
C THR A 147 -17.73 -10.86 33.80
N ASP A 148 -18.46 -11.96 34.03
CA ASP A 148 -19.46 -12.09 35.13
C ASP A 148 -18.90 -11.56 36.46
N SER A 149 -17.70 -12.02 36.84
CA SER A 149 -17.05 -11.65 38.10
C SER A 149 -16.78 -10.14 38.23
N LEU A 150 -16.43 -9.48 37.13
CA LEU A 150 -16.13 -8.05 37.14
C LEU A 150 -17.42 -7.23 37.21
N GLN A 151 -18.49 -7.70 36.55
CA GLN A 151 -19.84 -7.13 36.63
C GLN A 151 -20.44 -7.27 38.04
N ASP A 152 -20.28 -8.45 38.66
CA ASP A 152 -20.74 -8.75 40.03
C ASP A 152 -20.14 -7.79 41.05
N ASP A 153 -18.86 -7.48 40.92
CA ASP A 153 -18.15 -6.57 41.83
C ASP A 153 -18.52 -5.11 41.57
N ASN A 154 -18.01 -4.55 40.46
CA ASN A 154 -18.33 -3.25 39.84
C ASN A 154 -17.17 -2.91 38.89
N PRO A 155 -17.36 -2.96 37.55
CA PRO A 155 -16.30 -2.64 36.59
C PRO A 155 -15.81 -1.19 36.69
N PHE A 156 -16.59 -0.31 37.34
CA PHE A 156 -16.28 1.10 37.58
C PHE A 156 -16.03 1.41 39.07
N GLY A 157 -15.87 0.37 39.89
CA GLY A 157 -15.55 0.50 41.31
C GLY A 157 -14.11 0.93 41.55
N GLU A 158 -13.77 1.23 42.81
CA GLU A 158 -12.43 1.71 43.17
C GLU A 158 -11.32 0.69 42.85
N SER A 159 -11.55 -0.59 43.16
CA SER A 159 -10.58 -1.68 42.90
C SER A 159 -10.28 -1.82 41.40
N ALA A 160 -11.31 -1.96 40.58
CA ALA A 160 -11.18 -2.06 39.12
C ALA A 160 -10.51 -0.80 38.54
N SER A 161 -10.92 0.39 38.97
CA SER A 161 -10.32 1.66 38.55
C SER A 161 -8.82 1.75 38.87
N GLN A 162 -8.40 1.26 40.05
CA GLN A 162 -6.98 1.20 40.42
C GLN A 162 -6.19 0.21 39.54
N LEU A 163 -6.75 -0.96 39.24
CA LEU A 163 -6.14 -1.92 38.32
C LEU A 163 -6.00 -1.34 36.92
N PHE A 164 -7.06 -0.74 36.38
CA PHE A 164 -7.09 -0.12 35.06
C PHE A 164 -6.07 1.02 34.95
N LYS A 165 -5.93 1.82 36.01
CA LYS A 165 -4.87 2.83 36.07
C LYS A 165 -3.47 2.23 36.04
N ARG A 166 -3.21 1.13 36.76
CA ARG A 166 -1.91 0.43 36.70
C ARG A 166 -1.63 -0.13 35.30
N LEU A 167 -2.64 -0.67 34.63
CA LEU A 167 -2.53 -1.14 33.24
C LEU A 167 -2.23 0.01 32.28
N TYR A 168 -2.90 1.14 32.43
CA TYR A 168 -2.62 2.36 31.68
C TYR A 168 -1.19 2.86 31.92
N ASP A 169 -0.74 2.94 33.18
CA ASP A 169 0.61 3.37 33.52
C ASP A 169 1.66 2.46 32.88
N PHE A 170 1.41 1.13 32.84
CA PHE A 170 2.23 0.17 32.12
C PHE A 170 2.25 0.45 30.61
N GLU A 171 1.11 0.64 29.95
CA GLU A 171 1.05 0.88 28.49
C GLU A 171 1.70 2.19 28.09
N LEU A 172 1.55 3.23 28.90
CA LEU A 172 2.23 4.49 28.66
C LEU A 172 3.75 4.34 28.77
N ASP A 173 4.23 3.66 29.81
CA ASP A 173 5.65 3.36 29.95
C ASP A 173 6.15 2.47 28.81
N TYR A 174 5.35 1.50 28.38
CA TYR A 174 5.65 0.60 27.26
C TYR A 174 5.75 1.37 25.94
N ARG A 175 4.87 2.36 25.72
CA ARG A 175 4.92 3.27 24.58
C ARG A 175 6.21 4.07 24.59
N PHE A 176 6.61 4.67 25.71
CA PHE A 176 7.86 5.43 25.78
C PHE A 176 9.12 4.57 25.63
N GLU A 177 9.15 3.38 26.25
CA GLU A 177 10.26 2.43 26.08
C GLU A 177 10.37 1.93 24.62
N SER A 178 9.24 1.83 23.92
CA SER A 178 9.19 1.53 22.48
C SER A 178 9.73 2.69 21.64
N MET A 179 9.33 3.93 21.95
CA MET A 179 9.87 5.15 21.29
C MET A 179 11.38 5.28 21.48
N LEU A 180 11.90 4.90 22.64
CA LEU A 180 13.32 5.09 22.99
C LEU A 180 14.16 3.82 22.86
N TYR A 181 13.68 2.81 22.12
CA TYR A 181 14.24 1.47 22.22
C TYR A 181 15.72 1.34 21.84
N HIS A 182 16.18 2.14 20.88
CA HIS A 182 17.58 2.15 20.44
C HIS A 182 18.43 3.27 21.07
N ILE A 183 17.94 3.89 22.15
CA ILE A 183 18.71 4.82 22.99
C ILE A 183 19.43 4.03 24.08
N ASP A 184 20.67 3.62 23.77
CA ASP A 184 21.45 2.67 24.57
C ASP A 184 21.83 3.21 25.96
N LYS A 185 22.20 4.50 26.06
CA LYS A 185 22.61 5.15 27.32
C LYS A 185 21.40 5.33 28.24
N GLU A 186 21.46 4.73 29.43
CA GLU A 186 20.37 4.74 30.41
C GLU A 186 20.00 6.15 30.89
N ASP A 187 20.97 6.96 31.32
CA ASP A 187 20.70 8.33 31.79
C ASP A 187 20.00 9.18 30.72
N ARG A 188 20.50 9.09 29.49
CA ARG A 188 19.95 9.78 28.31
C ARG A 188 18.51 9.34 28.03
N ARG A 189 18.26 8.03 28.11
CA ARG A 189 16.92 7.45 27.91
C ARG A 189 15.96 7.87 29.02
N ALA A 190 16.39 7.82 30.27
CA ALA A 190 15.58 8.21 31.43
C ALA A 190 15.17 9.69 31.36
N GLU A 191 16.09 10.57 30.99
CA GLU A 191 15.82 12.00 30.79
C GLU A 191 14.76 12.23 29.70
N LEU A 192 14.94 11.61 28.53
CA LEU A 192 13.98 11.71 27.43
C LEU A 192 12.61 11.14 27.81
N LYS A 193 12.57 10.01 28.52
CA LYS A 193 11.32 9.41 29.00
C LYS A 193 10.58 10.34 29.95
N GLN A 194 11.29 10.98 30.89
CA GLN A 194 10.69 11.95 31.81
C GLN A 194 10.11 13.16 31.06
N LYS A 195 10.83 13.68 30.06
CA LYS A 195 10.36 14.79 29.20
C LYS A 195 9.12 14.39 28.38
N LEU A 196 9.08 13.18 27.84
CA LEU A 196 7.89 12.64 27.16
C LEU A 196 6.71 12.48 28.12
N TYR A 197 6.95 11.98 29.34
CA TYR A 197 5.90 11.89 30.37
C TYR A 197 5.30 13.26 30.69
N GLN A 198 6.15 14.28 30.88
CA GLN A 198 5.68 15.66 31.10
C GLN A 198 4.86 16.16 29.90
N LEU A 199 5.31 15.89 28.68
CA LEU A 199 4.63 16.31 27.45
C LEU A 199 3.25 15.65 27.29
N TYR A 200 3.16 14.33 27.51
CA TYR A 200 1.92 13.57 27.30
C TYR A 200 0.92 13.76 28.44
N ASN A 201 1.36 13.87 29.70
CA ASN A 201 0.47 13.87 30.86
C ASN A 201 0.33 15.21 31.58
N LEU A 202 1.33 16.10 31.50
CA LEU A 202 1.34 17.33 32.30
C LEU A 202 1.14 18.61 31.46
N LEU A 203 1.27 18.53 30.13
CA LEU A 203 1.01 19.67 29.26
C LEU A 203 -0.48 20.06 29.35
N THR A 204 -0.82 21.14 30.03
CA THR A 204 -2.21 21.57 30.23
C THR A 204 -2.72 22.34 29.01
N PRO A 205 -4.00 22.20 28.59
CA PRO A 205 -4.60 23.08 27.58
C PRO A 205 -4.53 24.56 28.00
N LEU A 206 -4.42 25.48 27.03
CA LEU A 206 -4.49 26.91 27.33
C LEU A 206 -5.90 27.27 27.79
N ALA A 207 -6.00 27.92 28.94
CA ALA A 207 -7.27 28.41 29.45
C ALA A 207 -7.78 29.64 28.64
N PRO A 208 -9.09 29.74 28.35
CA PRO A 208 -9.72 31.01 28.04
C PRO A 208 -9.63 31.96 29.26
N GLU A 209 -9.44 33.26 29.02
CA GLU A 209 -9.53 34.26 30.09
C GLU A 209 -11.03 34.62 30.24
N ASP A 210 -11.50 34.63 31.49
CA ASP A 210 -12.86 34.86 32.00
C ASP A 210 -13.84 33.67 32.17
N LYS A 211 -13.93 33.28 33.47
CA LYS A 211 -15.05 32.80 34.32
C LYS A 211 -15.96 31.65 33.88
N VAL A 212 -15.89 30.58 34.68
CA VAL A 212 -16.88 29.51 34.82
C VAL A 212 -17.54 29.62 36.19
N GLU A 213 -18.88 29.56 36.25
CA GLU A 213 -19.61 29.10 37.42
C GLU A 213 -20.83 28.23 37.01
N GLN A 214 -20.93 27.07 37.68
CA GLN A 214 -22.08 26.16 37.86
C GLN A 214 -22.58 25.28 36.70
N LYS A 215 -22.30 23.96 36.79
CA LYS A 215 -23.28 22.91 37.19
C LYS A 215 -22.72 21.49 36.97
N VAL A 216 -22.37 20.78 38.05
CA VAL A 216 -22.32 19.30 38.09
C VAL A 216 -22.74 18.84 39.49
N PHE A 217 -24.01 18.52 39.69
CA PHE A 217 -24.51 17.60 40.74
C PHE A 217 -26.03 17.41 40.59
N ALA A 218 -26.48 16.79 39.49
CA ALA A 218 -27.88 16.37 39.35
C ALA A 218 -28.07 15.39 38.16
N ALA A 219 -27.39 14.26 38.16
CA ALA A 219 -27.72 13.17 37.23
C ALA A 219 -27.35 11.78 37.77
N MET A 220 -27.40 11.57 39.08
CA MET A 220 -27.22 10.24 39.67
C MET A 220 -28.26 9.99 40.78
N LYS A 221 -29.43 9.49 40.37
CA LYS A 221 -30.25 8.46 41.04
C LYS A 221 -31.68 8.48 40.49
N ALA A 222 -32.17 7.32 40.01
CA ALA A 222 -33.20 6.52 40.68
C ALA A 222 -33.87 5.50 39.73
N VAL A 223 -34.31 4.38 40.33
CA VAL A 223 -35.56 3.61 40.13
C VAL A 223 -35.32 2.11 39.85
N GLY A 224 -36.09 1.22 40.51
CA GLY A 224 -35.95 -0.25 40.44
C GLY A 224 -37.24 -1.09 40.44
N LEU A 225 -37.05 -2.42 40.41
CA LEU A 225 -37.95 -3.62 40.59
C LEU A 225 -39.02 -3.92 39.49
N PRO A 226 -39.54 -5.16 39.24
CA PRO A 226 -39.21 -6.55 39.69
C PRO A 226 -39.19 -7.66 38.56
N SER A 227 -39.22 -8.96 38.95
CA SER A 227 -38.87 -10.24 38.27
C SER A 227 -39.92 -10.94 37.37
N VAL A 228 -39.46 -11.75 36.38
CA VAL A 228 -39.95 -13.12 36.01
C VAL A 228 -38.85 -13.85 35.20
N GLU A 229 -38.65 -15.14 35.45
CA GLU A 229 -37.70 -16.04 34.77
C GLU A 229 -38.14 -16.42 33.34
N GLU A 230 -37.21 -16.29 32.40
CA GLU A 230 -37.01 -17.01 31.14
C GLU A 230 -35.48 -17.02 30.92
N LEU A 231 -34.89 -17.88 30.09
CA LEU A 231 -33.43 -17.99 29.94
C LEU A 231 -32.76 -16.62 29.67
N ARG A 232 -31.85 -16.19 30.56
CA ARG A 232 -31.11 -14.91 30.47
C ARG A 232 -29.62 -15.16 30.67
N PHE A 233 -28.78 -14.30 30.11
CA PHE A 233 -27.33 -14.32 30.29
C PHE A 233 -26.80 -13.00 30.85
N GLN A 234 -25.72 -13.07 31.63
CA GLN A 234 -25.07 -11.91 32.24
C GLN A 234 -23.93 -11.35 31.37
N SER A 235 -22.99 -12.20 30.95
CA SER A 235 -21.88 -11.88 30.06
C SER A 235 -21.94 -12.63 28.73
N ILE A 236 -21.12 -12.20 27.76
CA ILE A 236 -20.95 -12.90 26.48
C ILE A 236 -20.41 -14.32 26.74
N ALA A 237 -19.49 -14.50 27.69
CA ALA A 237 -19.03 -15.83 28.10
C ALA A 237 -20.15 -16.72 28.62
N ASP A 238 -21.04 -16.21 29.48
CA ASP A 238 -22.18 -16.96 30.00
C ASP A 238 -23.10 -17.43 28.86
N PHE A 239 -23.39 -16.53 27.91
CA PHE A 239 -24.22 -16.81 26.74
C PHE A 239 -23.66 -17.95 25.88
N TYR A 240 -22.38 -17.88 25.51
CA TYR A 240 -21.76 -18.89 24.65
C TYR A 240 -21.43 -20.20 25.39
N LEU A 241 -20.86 -20.13 26.61
CA LEU A 241 -20.38 -21.32 27.33
C LEU A 241 -21.50 -22.09 28.01
N ARG A 242 -22.53 -21.41 28.55
CA ARG A 242 -23.63 -22.06 29.27
C ARG A 242 -24.88 -22.22 28.41
N GLY A 243 -25.13 -21.29 27.49
CA GLY A 243 -26.27 -21.36 26.56
C GLY A 243 -25.99 -22.21 25.32
N ILE A 244 -25.08 -21.75 24.46
CA ILE A 244 -24.90 -22.32 23.11
C ILE A 244 -24.10 -23.63 23.12
N LEU A 245 -22.93 -23.66 23.76
CA LEU A 245 -21.99 -24.78 23.66
C LEU A 245 -22.60 -26.14 24.07
N PRO A 246 -23.32 -26.28 25.20
CA PRO A 246 -23.87 -27.57 25.60
C PRO A 246 -24.96 -28.07 24.64
N LEU A 247 -25.79 -27.17 24.11
CA LEU A 247 -26.83 -27.51 23.14
C LEU A 247 -26.23 -27.87 21.77
N TYR A 248 -25.16 -27.19 21.36
CA TYR A 248 -24.46 -27.54 20.12
C TYR A 248 -23.69 -28.87 20.26
N GLN A 249 -23.14 -29.20 21.43
CA GLN A 249 -22.58 -30.54 21.70
C GLN A 249 -23.66 -31.62 21.57
N GLN A 250 -24.86 -31.40 22.12
CA GLN A 250 -26.01 -32.29 21.92
C GLN A 250 -26.41 -32.42 20.44
N ALA A 251 -26.26 -31.35 19.65
CA ALA A 251 -26.54 -31.39 18.22
C ALA A 251 -25.68 -32.42 17.48
N PHE A 252 -24.45 -32.67 17.93
CA PHE A 252 -23.62 -33.76 17.41
C PHE A 252 -24.14 -35.12 17.87
N ASP A 253 -24.49 -35.27 19.15
CA ASP A 253 -24.99 -36.53 19.71
C ASP A 253 -26.31 -36.99 19.07
N PHE A 254 -27.15 -36.02 18.68
CA PHE A 254 -28.44 -36.26 18.03
C PHE A 254 -28.41 -36.13 16.50
N ASN A 255 -27.22 -35.94 15.90
CA ASN A 255 -27.02 -35.83 14.46
C ASN A 255 -27.89 -34.74 13.79
N TRP A 256 -28.01 -33.58 14.44
CA TRP A 256 -28.64 -32.37 13.87
C TRP A 256 -27.69 -31.57 12.97
N VAL A 257 -26.38 -31.81 13.08
CA VAL A 257 -25.38 -31.16 12.24
C VAL A 257 -25.38 -31.84 10.87
N GLU A 258 -25.92 -31.14 9.87
CA GLU A 258 -26.10 -31.65 8.51
C GLU A 258 -24.90 -31.32 7.60
N ASN A 259 -24.21 -30.20 7.87
CA ASN A 259 -23.10 -29.70 7.08
C ASN A 259 -21.83 -29.54 7.93
N ASN A 260 -20.71 -30.10 7.48
CA ASN A 260 -19.40 -29.93 8.13
C ASN A 260 -18.66 -28.65 7.70
N ASN A 261 -19.32 -27.80 6.89
CA ASN A 261 -18.74 -26.62 6.23
C ASN A 261 -17.50 -26.91 5.37
N ARG A 262 -17.19 -28.18 5.08
CA ARG A 262 -15.97 -28.56 4.35
C ARG A 262 -15.91 -27.94 2.97
N ASP A 263 -17.02 -27.85 2.26
CA ASP A 263 -17.04 -27.28 0.91
C ASP A 263 -16.77 -25.78 0.96
N LEU A 264 -17.45 -25.02 1.83
CA LEU A 264 -17.16 -23.60 2.10
C LEU A 264 -15.69 -23.39 2.50
N ASN A 265 -15.13 -24.25 3.36
CA ASN A 265 -13.74 -24.13 3.82
C ASN A 265 -12.69 -24.57 2.79
N ASN A 266 -12.96 -25.62 2.02
CA ASN A 266 -12.07 -26.06 0.94
C ASN A 266 -12.09 -25.03 -0.20
N GLU A 267 -13.24 -24.43 -0.48
CA GLU A 267 -13.40 -23.35 -1.46
C GLU A 267 -12.62 -22.11 -1.04
N LEU A 268 -12.60 -21.75 0.24
CA LEU A 268 -11.78 -20.64 0.76
C LEU A 268 -10.26 -20.91 0.75
N LEU A 269 -9.83 -22.17 0.65
CA LEU A 269 -8.43 -22.57 0.77
C LEU A 269 -7.78 -23.10 -0.50
N ASP A 270 -8.58 -23.63 -1.42
CA ASP A 270 -8.07 -24.14 -2.69
C ASP A 270 -7.85 -22.95 -3.64
N PRO A 271 -6.61 -22.67 -4.09
CA PRO A 271 -6.33 -21.60 -5.04
C PRO A 271 -7.08 -21.73 -6.37
N ALA A 272 -7.64 -22.90 -6.70
CA ALA A 272 -8.49 -23.11 -7.88
C ALA A 272 -9.98 -22.77 -7.65
N HIS A 273 -10.39 -22.54 -6.40
CA HIS A 273 -11.77 -22.29 -5.98
C HIS A 273 -11.94 -20.99 -5.18
N ALA A 274 -10.91 -20.53 -4.47
CA ALA A 274 -10.92 -19.31 -3.68
C ALA A 274 -10.76 -18.08 -4.57
N ALA A 275 -11.67 -17.11 -4.42
CA ALA A 275 -11.53 -15.81 -5.06
C ALA A 275 -10.50 -14.97 -4.26
N GLU A 276 -9.22 -15.13 -4.59
CA GLU A 276 -8.07 -14.33 -4.09
C GLU A 276 -7.88 -14.23 -2.55
N GLY A 277 -8.62 -15.00 -1.73
CA GLY A 277 -8.44 -15.02 -0.27
C GLY A 277 -8.88 -13.74 0.47
N PHE A 278 -9.87 -13.02 -0.08
CA PHE A 278 -10.36 -11.74 0.46
C PHE A 278 -11.12 -11.83 1.78
N LEU A 279 -11.58 -13.03 2.14
CA LEU A 279 -12.01 -13.29 3.50
C LEU A 279 -10.77 -13.70 4.31
N PRO A 280 -10.40 -12.98 5.39
CA PRO A 280 -9.22 -13.28 6.22
C PRO A 280 -9.37 -14.59 7.03
N ILE A 281 -10.34 -15.43 6.68
CA ILE A 281 -10.85 -16.48 7.53
C ILE A 281 -10.14 -17.78 7.13
N GLY A 282 -9.34 -18.32 8.05
CA GLY A 282 -8.85 -19.70 7.94
C GLY A 282 -10.00 -20.71 7.96
N PRO A 283 -9.75 -21.99 7.64
CA PRO A 283 -10.81 -22.99 7.59
C PRO A 283 -11.41 -23.25 8.97
N ILE A 284 -12.74 -23.42 9.03
CA ILE A 284 -13.47 -23.82 10.23
C ILE A 284 -14.16 -25.16 9.96
N ASN A 285 -13.42 -26.27 10.02
CA ASN A 285 -14.02 -27.60 9.94
C ASN A 285 -14.48 -28.06 11.32
N ARG A 286 -15.74 -28.47 11.45
CA ARG A 286 -16.32 -28.88 12.73
C ARG A 286 -16.55 -30.38 12.76
N ASP A 287 -15.79 -31.06 13.61
CA ASP A 287 -15.97 -32.48 13.86
C ASP A 287 -15.75 -32.81 15.35
N MET A 288 -16.53 -33.74 15.92
CA MET A 288 -16.19 -34.39 17.21
C MET A 288 -15.67 -35.84 17.02
N ASN A 289 -16.12 -36.58 15.98
CA ASN A 289 -15.38 -37.44 15.02
C ASN A 289 -16.38 -38.25 14.17
N PHE A 290 -16.52 -37.87 12.89
CA PHE A 290 -17.58 -38.21 11.92
C PHE A 290 -17.53 -39.66 11.35
N ASN A 291 -16.55 -40.47 11.78
CA ASN A 291 -16.40 -41.93 11.69
C ASN A 291 -16.64 -42.71 10.37
N HIS A 292 -16.44 -42.13 9.19
CA HIS A 292 -15.82 -42.86 8.08
C HIS A 292 -14.87 -41.96 7.27
N PHE A 293 -13.72 -41.62 7.86
CA PHE A 293 -12.65 -40.93 7.15
C PHE A 293 -11.35 -41.76 7.19
N ALA A 294 -10.83 -42.11 6.02
CA ALA A 294 -9.80 -43.13 5.83
C ALA A 294 -8.35 -42.62 6.01
N ARG A 295 -7.47 -43.54 6.41
CA ARG A 295 -6.06 -43.40 6.85
C ARG A 295 -5.05 -42.77 5.84
N GLY A 296 -5.46 -42.15 4.73
CA GLY A 296 -4.56 -41.71 3.64
C GLY A 296 -4.55 -40.21 3.28
N ASN A 297 -5.43 -39.37 3.83
CA ASN A 297 -5.63 -37.99 3.33
C ASN A 297 -4.93 -36.90 4.18
N ILE A 298 -3.84 -37.30 4.85
CA ILE A 298 -3.11 -36.59 5.90
C ILE A 298 -1.71 -36.24 5.38
N GLU A 299 -1.49 -35.11 4.72
CA GLU A 299 -0.12 -34.54 4.61
C GLU A 299 -0.15 -32.99 4.48
N ASN A 300 -0.94 -32.20 5.22
CA ASN A 300 -0.90 -32.17 6.67
C ASN A 300 -2.04 -31.28 7.23
N PRO A 301 -3.22 -31.88 7.50
CA PRO A 301 -4.42 -31.20 7.98
C PRO A 301 -4.41 -30.78 9.46
N LEU A 302 -3.32 -31.00 10.21
CA LEU A 302 -3.30 -30.90 11.68
C LEU A 302 -3.01 -29.49 12.24
N ARG A 303 -2.98 -28.43 11.42
CA ARG A 303 -2.65 -27.06 11.90
C ARG A 303 -3.83 -26.09 12.05
N ASN A 304 -4.97 -26.31 11.40
CA ASN A 304 -5.97 -25.23 11.22
C ASN A 304 -7.45 -25.63 11.45
N TYR A 305 -7.79 -26.77 12.06
CA TYR A 305 -9.20 -27.08 12.31
C TYR A 305 -9.66 -26.57 13.69
N LYS A 306 -10.65 -25.67 13.71
CA LYS A 306 -11.30 -25.20 14.94
C LYS A 306 -12.57 -26.00 15.23
N HIS A 307 -12.55 -26.77 16.33
CA HIS A 307 -13.75 -27.39 16.89
C HIS A 307 -14.68 -26.31 17.48
N VAL A 308 -15.97 -26.64 17.67
CA VAL A 308 -16.96 -25.70 18.26
C VAL A 308 -16.48 -25.16 19.61
N GLU A 309 -15.83 -25.98 20.43
CA GLU A 309 -15.21 -25.55 21.69
C GLU A 309 -14.11 -24.50 21.48
N ASN A 310 -13.29 -24.63 20.43
CA ASN A 310 -12.23 -23.66 20.14
C ASN A 310 -12.82 -22.34 19.61
N ILE A 311 -13.89 -22.39 18.81
CA ILE A 311 -14.59 -21.20 18.32
C ILE A 311 -15.20 -20.43 19.48
N VAL A 312 -16.00 -21.11 20.32
CA VAL A 312 -16.62 -20.51 21.50
C VAL A 312 -15.56 -19.95 22.44
N LYS A 313 -14.48 -20.70 22.66
CA LYS A 313 -13.36 -20.23 23.48
C LYS A 313 -12.69 -19.00 22.89
N GLU A 314 -12.53 -18.91 21.58
CA GLU A 314 -11.92 -17.78 20.92
C GLU A 314 -12.78 -16.53 21.03
N ILE A 315 -14.08 -16.61 20.74
CA ILE A 315 -15.03 -15.50 20.93
C ILE A 315 -14.93 -14.96 22.37
N VAL A 316 -14.91 -15.86 23.36
CA VAL A 316 -14.82 -15.49 24.78
C VAL A 316 -13.43 -14.95 25.16
N GLU A 317 -12.35 -15.55 24.67
CA GLU A 317 -10.98 -15.10 24.97
C GLU A 317 -10.60 -13.81 24.22
N GLU A 318 -11.19 -13.51 23.06
CA GLU A 318 -10.97 -12.26 22.33
C GLU A 318 -11.80 -11.11 22.92
N GLY A 319 -13.06 -11.36 23.29
CA GLY A 319 -13.90 -10.38 24.01
C GLY A 319 -13.37 -10.07 25.42
N GLU A 320 -13.43 -11.05 26.32
CA GLU A 320 -13.16 -10.88 27.76
C GLU A 320 -11.68 -11.10 28.13
N GLY A 321 -10.85 -11.58 27.20
CA GLY A 321 -9.41 -11.85 27.39
C GLY A 321 -9.08 -13.22 28.00
N ALA A 322 -9.56 -13.44 29.23
CA ALA A 322 -9.33 -14.68 29.96
C ALA A 322 -10.38 -14.87 31.06
N SER A 323 -10.74 -16.12 31.33
CA SER A 323 -11.43 -16.49 32.57
C SER A 323 -10.62 -15.98 33.78
N ASN A 324 -11.20 -15.03 34.53
CA ASN A 324 -10.57 -14.24 35.61
C ASN A 324 -9.59 -13.14 35.13
N PHE A 325 -10.06 -12.22 34.28
CA PHE A 325 -9.28 -11.08 33.75
C PHE A 325 -8.45 -10.36 34.82
N GLU A 326 -9.05 -9.97 35.95
CA GLU A 326 -8.38 -9.19 37.00
C GLU A 326 -7.16 -9.92 37.58
N SER A 327 -7.32 -11.20 37.92
CA SER A 327 -6.23 -12.02 38.43
C SER A 327 -5.10 -12.16 37.42
N LYS A 328 -5.43 -12.30 36.13
CA LYS A 328 -4.44 -12.40 35.05
C LYS A 328 -3.72 -11.08 34.79
N ALA A 329 -4.44 -9.96 34.86
CA ALA A 329 -3.87 -8.62 34.74
C ALA A 329 -2.89 -8.32 35.88
N LEU A 330 -3.24 -8.67 37.13
CA LEU A 330 -2.34 -8.57 38.28
C LEU A 330 -1.12 -9.49 38.13
N GLU A 331 -1.33 -10.76 37.74
CA GLU A 331 -0.25 -11.72 37.47
C GLU A 331 0.73 -11.18 36.41
N PHE A 332 0.20 -10.52 35.37
CA PHE A 332 1.00 -9.92 34.32
C PHE A 332 1.85 -8.76 34.84
N LEU A 333 1.24 -7.81 35.55
CA LEU A 333 1.95 -6.66 36.14
C LEU A 333 3.06 -7.13 37.10
N ASP A 334 2.75 -8.06 37.99
CA ASP A 334 3.72 -8.61 38.95
C ASP A 334 4.88 -9.31 38.23
N LYS A 335 4.60 -10.05 37.14
CA LYS A 335 5.63 -10.67 36.32
C LYS A 335 6.50 -9.65 35.58
N VAL A 336 5.92 -8.55 35.10
CA VAL A 336 6.67 -7.45 34.48
C VAL A 336 7.63 -6.84 35.49
N GLU A 337 7.18 -6.59 36.72
CA GLU A 337 8.03 -6.09 37.80
C GLU A 337 9.15 -7.09 38.14
N GLN A 338 8.85 -8.38 38.27
CA GLN A 338 9.82 -9.44 38.56
C GLN A 338 10.96 -9.54 37.55
N ILE A 339 10.69 -9.25 36.26
CA ILE A 339 11.72 -9.27 35.22
C ILE A 339 12.48 -7.94 35.09
N GLY A 340 12.26 -6.98 35.99
CA GLY A 340 12.94 -5.68 35.98
C GLY A 340 12.22 -4.60 35.17
N GLY A 341 10.90 -4.72 35.01
CA GLY A 341 10.04 -3.68 34.45
C GLY A 341 9.81 -3.74 32.93
N THR A 342 9.10 -2.73 32.44
CA THR A 342 8.57 -2.63 31.08
C THR A 342 9.62 -2.76 29.98
N ARG A 343 10.82 -2.20 30.19
CA ARG A 343 11.94 -2.31 29.25
C ARG A 343 12.34 -3.76 28.97
N ASN A 344 12.41 -4.57 30.03
CA ASN A 344 12.80 -5.98 29.91
C ASN A 344 11.67 -6.82 29.33
N TYR A 345 10.42 -6.46 29.62
CA TYR A 345 9.26 -7.03 28.92
C TYR A 345 9.32 -6.75 27.42
N LEU A 346 9.48 -5.49 27.01
CA LEU A 346 9.63 -5.09 25.60
C LEU A 346 10.82 -5.80 24.93
N THR A 347 11.96 -5.91 25.62
CA THR A 347 13.13 -6.64 25.08
C THR A 347 12.83 -8.12 24.86
N LYS A 348 12.04 -8.75 25.73
CA LYS A 348 11.58 -10.13 25.53
C LYS A 348 10.63 -10.23 24.34
N VAL A 349 9.69 -9.29 24.17
CA VAL A 349 8.80 -9.22 22.99
C VAL A 349 9.61 -9.08 21.70
N MET A 350 10.58 -8.16 21.67
CA MET A 350 11.40 -7.88 20.48
C MET A 350 12.38 -9.01 20.12
N ARG A 351 12.79 -9.80 21.11
CA ARG A 351 13.72 -10.92 20.91
C ARG A 351 13.03 -12.28 20.86
N ASP A 352 11.69 -12.33 20.92
CA ASP A 352 10.98 -13.60 20.86
C ASP A 352 11.15 -14.23 19.46
N PRO A 353 11.89 -15.35 19.35
CA PRO A 353 12.17 -15.98 18.06
C PRO A 353 10.91 -16.64 17.46
N ASN A 354 9.83 -16.79 18.24
CA ASN A 354 8.65 -17.58 17.92
C ASN A 354 7.39 -16.74 17.75
N ARG A 355 7.41 -15.65 16.96
CA ARG A 355 6.16 -15.01 16.47
C ARG A 355 5.21 -15.98 15.73
N ARG A 356 5.65 -17.23 15.45
CA ARG A 356 4.87 -18.34 14.91
C ARG A 356 4.69 -19.55 15.86
N ASN A 357 4.74 -19.32 17.18
CA ASN A 357 4.28 -20.20 18.28
C ASN A 357 5.27 -21.31 18.76
N PRO A 358 5.48 -21.53 20.08
CA PRO A 358 5.02 -20.70 21.21
C PRO A 358 6.02 -19.67 21.73
N SER A 359 5.50 -18.46 21.96
CA SER A 359 6.14 -17.33 22.64
C SER A 359 6.51 -17.67 24.09
N THR A 360 7.38 -16.87 24.73
CA THR A 360 7.68 -17.06 26.16
C THR A 360 6.42 -16.86 27.03
N PRO A 361 6.28 -17.53 28.20
CA PRO A 361 5.04 -17.47 28.99
C PRO A 361 4.55 -16.07 29.39
N ILE A 362 5.47 -15.14 29.68
CA ILE A 362 5.12 -13.76 30.01
C ILE A 362 4.69 -12.95 28.78
N VAL A 363 5.33 -13.17 27.63
CA VAL A 363 4.95 -12.54 26.35
C VAL A 363 3.55 -13.01 25.97
N ARG A 364 3.30 -14.32 26.01
CA ARG A 364 1.97 -14.90 25.75
C ARG A 364 0.88 -14.38 26.69
N LEU A 365 1.17 -14.25 27.99
CA LEU A 365 0.22 -13.70 28.96
C LEU A 365 -0.12 -12.23 28.62
N GLY A 366 0.90 -11.41 28.32
CA GLY A 366 0.69 -10.02 27.92
C GLY A 366 -0.01 -9.88 26.58
N GLU A 367 0.32 -10.69 25.56
CA GLU A 367 -0.36 -10.69 24.25
C GLU A 367 -1.84 -11.02 24.40
N ARG A 368 -2.18 -12.06 25.17
CA ARG A 368 -3.58 -12.42 25.42
C ARG A 368 -4.38 -11.31 26.10
N LEU A 369 -3.82 -10.67 27.12
CA LEU A 369 -4.49 -9.56 27.80
C LEU A 369 -4.62 -8.35 26.88
N ARG A 370 -3.53 -7.93 26.25
CA ARG A 370 -3.46 -6.70 25.44
C ARG A 370 -4.29 -6.77 24.15
N ASN A 371 -4.51 -7.99 23.64
CA ASN A 371 -5.33 -8.20 22.46
C ASN A 371 -6.84 -8.26 22.77
N SER A 372 -7.24 -8.43 24.03
CA SER A 372 -8.67 -8.52 24.38
C SER A 372 -9.43 -7.20 24.19
N HIS A 373 -10.72 -7.30 23.86
CA HIS A 373 -11.60 -6.14 23.66
C HIS A 373 -11.70 -5.33 24.95
N LEU A 374 -11.95 -6.01 26.07
CA LEU A 374 -12.03 -5.38 27.40
C LEU A 374 -10.80 -4.54 27.73
N TYR A 375 -9.59 -5.09 27.53
CA TYR A 375 -8.35 -4.35 27.80
C TYR A 375 -8.24 -3.09 26.95
N ARG A 376 -8.54 -3.18 25.64
CA ARG A 376 -8.49 -2.03 24.72
C ARG A 376 -9.48 -0.95 25.13
N PHE A 377 -10.72 -1.31 25.44
CA PHE A 377 -11.75 -0.34 25.85
C PHE A 377 -11.44 0.31 27.21
N VAL A 378 -10.89 -0.45 28.17
CA VAL A 378 -10.44 0.06 29.47
C VAL A 378 -9.34 1.12 29.31
N LEU A 379 -8.38 0.89 28.41
CA LEU A 379 -7.32 1.87 28.14
C LEU A 379 -7.89 3.14 27.51
N ILE A 380 -8.76 3.01 26.51
CA ILE A 380 -9.43 4.16 25.86
C ILE A 380 -10.23 4.95 26.89
N MET A 381 -11.00 4.27 27.74
CA MET A 381 -11.78 4.90 28.81
C MET A 381 -10.87 5.68 29.76
N THR A 382 -9.80 5.05 30.26
CA THR A 382 -8.87 5.67 31.21
C THR A 382 -8.16 6.88 30.60
N GLU A 383 -7.73 6.80 29.34
CA GLU A 383 -7.11 7.91 28.62
C GLU A 383 -8.10 9.06 28.36
N LEU A 384 -9.35 8.74 28.01
CA LEU A 384 -10.40 9.73 27.77
C LEU A 384 -10.78 10.46 29.07
N GLU A 385 -10.87 9.75 30.20
CA GLU A 385 -11.08 10.37 31.52
C GLU A 385 -9.96 11.34 31.88
N GLN A 386 -8.70 10.97 31.59
CA GLN A 386 -7.56 11.85 31.82
C GLN A 386 -7.56 13.09 30.93
N GLU A 387 -7.86 12.96 29.63
CA GLU A 387 -7.99 14.13 28.74
C GLU A 387 -9.12 15.06 29.19
N LYS A 388 -10.27 14.51 29.59
CA LYS A 388 -11.37 15.32 30.13
C LYS A 388 -10.98 16.01 31.44
N ALA A 389 -10.27 15.33 32.34
CA ALA A 389 -9.78 15.94 33.58
C ALA A 389 -8.77 17.07 33.31
N LEU A 390 -7.84 16.88 32.36
CA LEU A 390 -6.88 17.91 31.95
C LEU A 390 -7.57 19.12 31.30
N ALA A 391 -8.58 18.88 30.46
CA ALA A 391 -9.39 19.93 29.86
C ALA A 391 -10.17 20.72 30.91
N GLN A 392 -10.86 20.03 31.82
CA GLN A 392 -11.61 20.64 32.92
C GLN A 392 -10.73 21.47 33.84
N ALA A 393 -9.53 20.97 34.20
CA ALA A 393 -8.56 21.71 35.00
C ALA A 393 -8.11 23.02 34.33
N SER A 394 -8.20 23.11 33.00
CA SER A 394 -7.91 24.30 32.20
C SER A 394 -9.15 25.13 31.83
N GLY A 395 -10.34 24.78 32.32
CA GLY A 395 -11.57 25.51 32.00
C GLY A 395 -12.03 25.35 30.54
N VAL A 396 -11.64 24.26 29.88
CA VAL A 396 -12.09 23.90 28.53
C VAL A 396 -12.75 22.53 28.53
N GLU A 397 -13.50 22.21 27.48
CA GLU A 397 -14.07 20.88 27.25
C GLU A 397 -13.25 20.13 26.20
N PHE A 398 -13.17 18.80 26.36
CA PHE A 398 -12.55 17.91 25.38
C PHE A 398 -13.59 16.91 24.89
N GLU A 399 -13.74 16.87 23.57
CA GLU A 399 -14.54 15.86 22.88
C GLU A 399 -13.71 15.20 21.79
N ALA A 400 -13.70 13.86 21.81
CA ALA A 400 -12.98 13.03 20.87
C ALA A 400 -13.68 12.92 19.50
N VAL A 401 -15.01 13.12 19.51
CA VAL A 401 -15.86 13.08 18.32
C VAL A 401 -15.76 14.36 17.51
N ARG A 402 -16.05 14.27 16.22
CA ARG A 402 -16.15 15.44 15.33
C ARG A 402 -17.26 16.38 15.77
N GLU A 403 -17.03 17.66 15.53
CA GLU A 403 -18.07 18.68 15.66
C GLU A 403 -19.01 18.59 14.45
N GLN A 404 -20.31 18.51 14.72
CA GLN A 404 -21.32 18.46 13.67
C GLN A 404 -21.50 19.84 13.04
N LEU A 405 -21.73 19.86 11.72
CA LEU A 405 -22.02 21.07 10.98
C LEU A 405 -23.35 21.69 11.40
N TYR A 406 -23.37 23.02 11.48
CA TYR A 406 -24.62 23.76 11.53
C TYR A 406 -25.26 23.78 10.13
N VAL A 407 -26.38 23.09 9.98
CA VAL A 407 -27.03 22.90 8.67
C VAL A 407 -28.24 23.82 8.45
N ASP A 408 -28.70 24.52 9.49
CA ASP A 408 -30.03 25.14 9.47
C ASP A 408 -30.19 26.31 8.48
N ASP A 409 -29.08 26.99 8.18
CA ASP A 409 -29.07 28.12 7.24
C ASP A 409 -28.72 27.70 5.80
N ASN A 410 -28.49 26.40 5.55
CA ASN A 410 -28.06 25.92 4.24
C ASN A 410 -28.92 24.76 3.74
N VAL A 411 -29.76 25.05 2.74
CA VAL A 411 -30.67 24.08 2.12
C VAL A 411 -29.94 22.84 1.59
N ARG A 412 -28.71 22.99 1.07
CA ARG A 412 -27.93 21.87 0.53
C ARG A 412 -27.41 20.96 1.65
N LEU A 413 -26.94 21.53 2.75
CA LEU A 413 -26.51 20.75 3.92
C LEU A 413 -27.70 20.05 4.59
N LYS A 414 -28.88 20.68 4.64
CA LYS A 414 -30.11 20.02 5.10
C LYS A 414 -30.47 18.82 4.24
N GLN A 415 -30.40 18.99 2.91
CA GLN A 415 -30.71 17.92 1.97
C GLN A 415 -29.79 16.72 2.21
N ILE A 416 -28.46 16.93 2.25
CA ILE A 416 -27.49 15.87 2.55
C ILE A 416 -27.83 15.19 3.88
N THR A 417 -28.08 15.95 4.94
CA THR A 417 -28.42 15.42 6.27
C THR A 417 -29.67 14.52 6.23
N SER A 418 -30.69 14.92 5.46
CA SER A 418 -31.95 14.18 5.38
C SER A 418 -31.89 12.92 4.50
N GLU A 419 -31.09 12.95 3.43
CA GLU A 419 -31.02 11.85 2.46
C GLU A 419 -29.99 10.79 2.86
N LEU A 420 -28.91 11.18 3.54
CA LEU A 420 -27.76 10.34 3.87
C LEU A 420 -28.15 8.99 4.52
N PRO A 421 -29.02 8.94 5.55
CA PRO A 421 -29.36 7.66 6.20
C PRO A 421 -29.95 6.64 5.22
N SER A 422 -30.84 7.08 4.34
CA SER A 422 -31.49 6.18 3.39
C SER A 422 -30.50 5.61 2.37
N HIS A 423 -29.57 6.42 1.87
CA HIS A 423 -28.54 5.96 0.94
C HIS A 423 -27.50 5.06 1.61
N PHE A 424 -27.15 5.33 2.87
CA PHE A 424 -26.35 4.42 3.68
C PHE A 424 -27.05 3.06 3.83
N ASN A 425 -28.31 3.06 4.25
CA ASN A 425 -29.11 1.85 4.43
C ASN A 425 -29.23 1.04 3.14
N ALA A 426 -29.33 1.70 1.99
CA ALA A 426 -29.36 1.04 0.69
C ALA A 426 -28.03 0.32 0.37
N ALA A 427 -26.88 0.95 0.60
CA ALA A 427 -25.58 0.32 0.41
C ALA A 427 -25.33 -0.81 1.43
N TYR A 428 -25.76 -0.61 2.68
CA TYR A 428 -25.69 -1.63 3.72
C TYR A 428 -26.58 -2.85 3.39
N LEU A 429 -27.79 -2.64 2.86
CA LEU A 429 -28.64 -3.71 2.35
C LEU A 429 -27.97 -4.50 1.22
N VAL A 430 -27.24 -3.84 0.31
CA VAL A 430 -26.45 -4.52 -0.73
C VAL A 430 -25.42 -5.45 -0.11
N MET A 431 -24.65 -4.95 0.86
CA MET A 431 -23.66 -5.75 1.57
C MET A 431 -24.32 -6.97 2.23
N LEU A 432 -25.38 -6.79 3.01
CA LEU A 432 -26.08 -7.90 3.67
C LEU A 432 -26.72 -8.89 2.68
N SER A 433 -27.27 -8.39 1.57
CA SER A 433 -27.82 -9.24 0.50
C SER A 433 -26.72 -10.13 -0.06
N TRP A 434 -25.55 -9.58 -0.37
CA TRP A 434 -24.43 -10.35 -0.88
C TRP A 434 -23.75 -11.25 0.17
N LEU A 435 -23.65 -10.82 1.42
CA LEU A 435 -23.16 -11.63 2.53
C LEU A 435 -24.10 -12.82 2.80
N SER A 436 -25.42 -12.64 2.77
CA SER A 436 -26.38 -13.75 2.94
C SER A 436 -26.20 -14.83 1.88
N ARG A 437 -25.97 -14.43 0.63
CA ARG A 437 -25.61 -15.36 -0.47
C ARG A 437 -24.31 -16.11 -0.23
N MET A 438 -23.51 -15.78 0.79
CA MET A 438 -22.34 -16.55 1.21
C MET A 438 -22.66 -17.81 1.99
N TYR A 439 -23.79 -17.81 2.68
CA TYR A 439 -24.10 -18.83 3.66
C TYR A 439 -25.36 -19.63 3.29
N GLU A 440 -26.18 -19.16 2.33
CA GLU A 440 -27.51 -19.69 2.00
C GLU A 440 -27.62 -21.11 1.37
N ILE A 441 -26.66 -21.60 0.56
CA ILE A 441 -26.85 -22.80 -0.29
C ILE A 441 -25.87 -23.96 0.05
N PRO A 442 -26.34 -25.22 0.13
CA PRO A 442 -25.49 -26.40 0.37
C PRO A 442 -24.55 -26.79 -0.79
N HIS A 443 -24.91 -26.56 -2.05
CA HIS A 443 -24.13 -26.95 -3.25
C HIS A 443 -24.07 -25.82 -4.30
N TRP A 444 -22.96 -25.07 -4.36
CA TRP A 444 -22.83 -23.88 -5.21
C TRP A 444 -22.23 -24.11 -6.60
N ASP A 445 -21.93 -25.36 -6.96
CA ASP A 445 -21.29 -25.71 -8.23
C ASP A 445 -21.99 -25.10 -9.46
N ALA A 446 -23.31 -24.92 -9.39
CA ALA A 446 -24.12 -24.36 -10.49
C ALA A 446 -24.01 -22.82 -10.66
N ASP A 447 -23.54 -22.08 -9.65
CA ASP A 447 -23.41 -20.60 -9.69
C ASP A 447 -22.07 -20.08 -9.14
N LYS A 448 -21.05 -20.95 -9.16
CA LYS A 448 -19.69 -20.68 -8.65
C LYS A 448 -19.08 -19.34 -9.14
N PRO A 449 -19.20 -18.92 -10.41
CA PRO A 449 -18.57 -17.68 -10.86
C PRO A 449 -19.17 -16.40 -10.25
N ARG A 450 -20.49 -16.35 -10.01
CA ARG A 450 -21.13 -15.19 -9.36
C ARG A 450 -20.77 -15.12 -7.88
N ARG A 451 -20.73 -16.28 -7.23
CA ARG A 451 -20.29 -16.44 -5.85
C ARG A 451 -18.88 -15.86 -5.63
N GLN A 452 -17.92 -16.28 -6.45
CA GLN A 452 -16.54 -15.78 -6.41
C GLN A 452 -16.48 -14.26 -6.63
N ALA A 453 -17.24 -13.74 -7.59
CA ALA A 453 -17.33 -12.29 -7.81
C ALA A 453 -17.85 -11.54 -6.57
N ILE A 454 -18.87 -12.07 -5.89
CA ILE A 454 -19.44 -11.48 -4.67
C ILE A 454 -18.45 -11.48 -3.52
N GLU A 455 -17.76 -12.59 -3.26
CA GLU A 455 -16.79 -12.69 -2.17
C GLU A 455 -15.73 -11.59 -2.24
N MET A 456 -15.25 -11.30 -3.46
CA MET A 456 -14.24 -10.28 -3.68
C MET A 456 -14.78 -8.85 -3.66
N LEU A 457 -16.09 -8.65 -3.79
CA LEU A 457 -16.71 -7.31 -3.90
C LEU A 457 -17.40 -6.91 -2.60
N ALA A 458 -18.07 -7.84 -1.93
CA ALA A 458 -18.89 -7.60 -0.74
C ALA A 458 -18.09 -7.46 0.56
N SER A 459 -16.87 -8.01 0.59
CA SER A 459 -15.98 -7.98 1.76
C SER A 459 -15.23 -6.64 1.85
N TRP A 460 -13.96 -6.61 1.44
CA TRP A 460 -13.10 -5.43 1.54
C TRP A 460 -13.60 -4.22 0.74
N PRO A 461 -14.02 -4.36 -0.54
CA PRO A 461 -14.35 -3.19 -1.34
C PRO A 461 -15.59 -2.44 -0.85
N LEU A 462 -16.70 -3.12 -0.53
CA LEU A 462 -17.88 -2.42 0.00
C LEU A 462 -17.62 -1.77 1.36
N MET A 463 -16.86 -2.42 2.25
CA MET A 463 -16.48 -1.81 3.53
C MET A 463 -15.66 -0.53 3.34
N SER A 464 -14.69 -0.55 2.43
CA SER A 464 -13.76 0.55 2.21
C SER A 464 -14.29 1.67 1.32
N LEU A 465 -15.20 1.35 0.39
CA LEU A 465 -15.73 2.30 -0.60
C LEU A 465 -17.14 2.80 -0.28
N ALA A 466 -17.91 2.05 0.51
CA ALA A 466 -19.28 2.42 0.88
C ALA A 466 -19.44 2.61 2.40
N ILE A 467 -19.33 1.54 3.19
CA ILE A 467 -19.78 1.55 4.61
C ILE A 467 -18.98 2.53 5.46
N ARG A 468 -17.65 2.40 5.52
CA ARG A 468 -16.82 3.33 6.30
C ARG A 468 -16.91 4.78 5.80
N PRO A 469 -16.81 5.07 4.48
CA PRO A 469 -17.01 6.43 3.96
C PRO A 469 -18.35 7.05 4.37
N PHE A 470 -19.44 6.27 4.36
CA PHE A 470 -20.75 6.77 4.81
C PHE A 470 -20.78 7.08 6.31
N LEU A 471 -20.25 6.19 7.16
CA LEU A 471 -20.25 6.39 8.60
C LEU A 471 -19.36 7.58 8.99
N GLU A 472 -18.21 7.74 8.34
CA GLU A 472 -17.36 8.93 8.50
C GLU A 472 -18.07 10.19 8.00
N LEU A 473 -18.76 10.13 6.86
CA LEU A 473 -19.56 11.24 6.34
C LEU A 473 -20.68 11.63 7.32
N ALA A 474 -21.41 10.65 7.85
CA ALA A 474 -22.51 10.86 8.80
C ALA A 474 -22.04 11.63 10.05
N SER A 475 -20.80 11.40 10.50
CA SER A 475 -20.25 12.09 11.67
C SER A 475 -20.11 13.61 11.53
N PHE A 476 -20.12 14.15 10.30
CA PHE A 476 -20.09 15.59 10.05
C PHE A 476 -21.47 16.25 10.14
N PHE A 477 -22.54 15.48 10.02
CA PHE A 477 -23.90 16.01 9.90
C PHE A 477 -24.71 15.70 11.17
N PRO A 478 -25.70 16.54 11.53
CA PRO A 478 -26.61 16.28 12.63
C PRO A 478 -27.68 15.25 12.22
N VAL A 479 -27.23 14.07 11.83
CA VAL A 479 -28.08 12.95 11.41
C VAL A 479 -28.74 12.32 12.64
N ASN A 480 -30.02 11.99 12.52
CA ASN A 480 -30.66 11.12 13.51
C ASN A 480 -30.14 9.69 13.34
N LEU A 481 -29.27 9.25 14.25
CA LEU A 481 -28.60 7.95 14.17
C LEU A 481 -29.58 6.76 14.27
N GLN A 482 -30.81 6.98 14.72
CA GLN A 482 -31.87 5.96 14.72
C GLN A 482 -32.35 5.61 13.30
N ASP A 483 -32.13 6.50 12.34
CA ASP A 483 -32.49 6.28 10.93
C ASP A 483 -31.40 5.52 10.16
N MET A 484 -30.23 5.28 10.78
CA MET A 484 -29.15 4.45 10.24
C MET A 484 -29.42 2.96 10.53
N PHE A 485 -28.85 2.09 9.69
CA PHE A 485 -28.98 0.63 9.76
C PHE A 485 -30.43 0.14 9.71
N ARG A 486 -31.31 0.86 8.99
CA ARG A 486 -32.71 0.49 8.81
C ARG A 486 -32.93 -0.21 7.49
N LEU A 487 -33.28 -1.50 7.56
CA LEU A 487 -33.58 -2.30 6.38
C LEU A 487 -35.05 -2.26 5.97
N ASP A 488 -35.93 -1.76 6.85
CA ASP A 488 -37.35 -1.66 6.53
C ASP A 488 -37.61 -0.64 5.39
N PRO A 489 -38.70 -0.78 4.61
CA PRO A 489 -38.99 0.09 3.47
C PRO A 489 -38.97 1.60 3.77
N ALA A 490 -39.30 2.01 5.00
CA ALA A 490 -39.29 3.42 5.38
C ALA A 490 -37.87 3.97 5.64
N GLY A 491 -36.90 3.09 5.90
CA GLY A 491 -35.49 3.44 6.03
C GLY A 491 -34.73 3.47 4.69
N LEU A 492 -35.35 3.05 3.59
CA LEU A 492 -34.73 2.95 2.26
C LEU A 492 -35.18 4.09 1.33
N PRO A 493 -34.38 4.47 0.32
CA PRO A 493 -34.75 5.52 -0.61
C PRO A 493 -35.99 5.09 -1.43
N LEU A 494 -36.90 6.02 -1.67
CA LEU A 494 -38.11 5.76 -2.46
C LEU A 494 -37.82 5.74 -3.97
N LEU A 495 -36.89 6.61 -4.41
CA LEU A 495 -36.45 6.71 -5.80
C LEU A 495 -34.93 6.87 -5.85
N PRO A 496 -34.26 6.21 -6.82
CA PRO A 496 -34.80 5.17 -7.70
C PRO A 496 -35.27 3.93 -6.92
N ILE A 497 -36.24 3.17 -7.48
CA ILE A 497 -36.97 2.10 -6.77
C ILE A 497 -36.13 0.84 -6.48
N HIS A 498 -34.87 0.78 -6.95
CA HIS A 498 -34.07 -0.44 -6.91
C HIS A 498 -33.82 -0.95 -5.48
N ALA A 499 -33.61 -0.06 -4.50
CA ALA A 499 -33.42 -0.46 -3.10
C ALA A 499 -34.68 -1.10 -2.51
N GLN A 500 -35.85 -0.53 -2.81
CA GLN A 500 -37.15 -1.09 -2.40
C GLN A 500 -37.38 -2.47 -3.03
N GLN A 501 -37.02 -2.63 -4.30
CA GLN A 501 -37.10 -3.93 -5.00
C GLN A 501 -36.12 -4.95 -4.43
N LEU A 502 -34.89 -4.54 -4.12
CA LEU A 502 -33.87 -5.41 -3.52
C LEU A 502 -34.34 -5.94 -2.17
N HIS A 503 -34.82 -5.06 -1.29
CA HIS A 503 -35.38 -5.43 0.01
C HIS A 503 -36.53 -6.44 -0.14
N GLY A 504 -37.43 -6.19 -1.10
CA GLY A 504 -38.55 -7.08 -1.38
C GLY A 504 -38.15 -8.48 -1.82
N ILE A 505 -36.94 -8.66 -2.39
CA ILE A 505 -36.37 -9.97 -2.75
C ILE A 505 -35.59 -10.57 -1.58
N TYR A 506 -34.75 -9.76 -0.93
CA TYR A 506 -33.89 -10.17 0.18
C TYR A 506 -34.71 -10.83 1.32
N THR A 507 -35.86 -10.25 1.65
CA THR A 507 -36.76 -10.73 2.73
C THR A 507 -37.59 -11.97 2.39
N GLN A 508 -37.57 -12.45 1.15
CA GLN A 508 -38.27 -13.68 0.77
C GLN A 508 -37.50 -14.90 1.28
N THR A 509 -38.19 -16.03 1.48
CA THR A 509 -37.55 -17.31 1.87
C THR A 509 -37.14 -18.14 0.66
N GLU A 510 -37.76 -17.93 -0.50
CA GLU A 510 -37.42 -18.65 -1.73
C GLU A 510 -36.06 -18.19 -2.28
N ARG A 511 -35.21 -19.16 -2.61
CA ARG A 511 -33.91 -18.94 -3.25
C ARG A 511 -33.82 -19.81 -4.50
N SER A 512 -33.87 -19.16 -5.66
CA SER A 512 -33.67 -19.78 -6.97
C SER A 512 -32.59 -19.05 -7.75
N GLN A 513 -32.07 -19.66 -8.81
CA GLN A 513 -31.07 -19.02 -9.66
C GLN A 513 -31.56 -17.70 -10.26
N ASP A 514 -32.84 -17.62 -10.64
CA ASP A 514 -33.45 -16.40 -11.18
C ASP A 514 -33.60 -15.30 -10.12
N VAL A 515 -34.02 -15.67 -8.91
CA VAL A 515 -34.11 -14.77 -7.75
C VAL A 515 -32.73 -14.19 -7.42
N ASN A 516 -31.72 -15.04 -7.39
CA ASN A 516 -30.34 -14.68 -7.14
C ASN A 516 -29.78 -13.74 -8.22
N ALA A 517 -29.99 -14.05 -9.49
CA ALA A 517 -29.57 -13.20 -10.60
C ALA A 517 -30.26 -11.82 -10.55
N ARG A 518 -31.53 -11.78 -10.14
CA ARG A 518 -32.26 -10.53 -9.98
C ARG A 518 -31.74 -9.72 -8.78
N MET A 519 -31.43 -10.38 -7.68
CA MET A 519 -30.82 -9.76 -6.50
C MET A 519 -29.47 -9.11 -6.85
N ASP A 520 -28.59 -9.81 -7.59
CA ASP A 520 -27.30 -9.25 -8.04
C ASP A 520 -27.47 -8.04 -8.94
N TYR A 521 -28.38 -8.14 -9.90
CA TYR A 521 -28.70 -7.03 -10.79
C TYR A 521 -29.15 -5.80 -9.99
N LEU A 522 -30.06 -6.00 -9.03
CA LEU A 522 -30.57 -4.91 -8.19
C LEU A 522 -29.50 -4.35 -7.27
N ALA A 523 -28.66 -5.20 -6.67
CA ALA A 523 -27.55 -4.78 -5.83
C ALA A 523 -26.60 -3.83 -6.56
N VAL A 524 -26.18 -4.21 -7.76
CA VAL A 524 -25.34 -3.38 -8.63
C VAL A 524 -26.04 -2.07 -9.05
N ARG A 525 -27.37 -2.10 -9.27
CA ARG A 525 -28.13 -0.88 -9.57
C ARG A 525 -28.22 0.06 -8.38
N VAL A 526 -28.46 -0.47 -7.18
CA VAL A 526 -28.50 0.32 -5.94
C VAL A 526 -27.17 1.05 -5.72
N LEU A 527 -26.03 0.37 -5.90
CA LEU A 527 -24.72 1.00 -5.78
C LEU A 527 -24.52 2.15 -6.79
N SER A 528 -25.02 2.00 -8.01
CA SER A 528 -24.98 3.07 -9.03
C SER A 528 -25.94 4.23 -8.73
N ASP A 529 -27.10 3.96 -8.15
CA ASP A 529 -28.02 5.00 -7.68
C ASP A 529 -27.35 5.82 -6.55
N VAL A 530 -26.68 5.14 -5.62
CA VAL A 530 -25.90 5.78 -4.55
C VAL A 530 -24.73 6.59 -5.10
N ALA A 531 -24.00 6.06 -6.10
CA ALA A 531 -22.92 6.79 -6.77
C ALA A 531 -23.43 8.09 -7.41
N SER A 532 -24.58 8.02 -8.09
CA SER A 532 -25.23 9.18 -8.71
C SER A 532 -25.64 10.22 -7.67
N TRP A 533 -26.19 9.78 -6.54
CA TRP A 533 -26.50 10.66 -5.41
C TRP A 533 -25.23 11.34 -4.88
N ALA A 534 -24.16 10.59 -4.61
CA ALA A 534 -22.91 11.14 -4.08
C ALA A 534 -22.26 12.16 -5.03
N ALA A 535 -22.29 11.90 -6.34
CA ALA A 535 -21.82 12.84 -7.36
C ALA A 535 -22.63 14.16 -7.33
N ALA A 536 -23.96 14.07 -7.21
CA ALA A 536 -24.82 15.25 -7.08
C ALA A 536 -24.53 16.05 -5.80
N GLN A 537 -24.30 15.37 -4.66
CA GLN A 537 -23.96 16.06 -3.41
C GLN A 537 -22.57 16.73 -3.48
N LYS A 538 -21.60 16.11 -4.17
CA LYS A 538 -20.30 16.71 -4.43
C LYS A 538 -20.42 18.03 -5.19
N GLU A 539 -21.20 18.05 -6.28
CA GLU A 539 -21.47 19.28 -7.04
C GLU A 539 -22.22 20.33 -6.19
N ALA A 540 -23.18 19.88 -5.37
CA ALA A 540 -23.92 20.75 -4.47
C ALA A 540 -23.01 21.47 -3.45
N LEU A 541 -21.95 20.82 -2.97
CA LEU A 541 -21.00 21.43 -2.03
C LEU A 541 -20.07 22.49 -2.63
N ALA A 542 -19.96 22.60 -3.96
CA ALA A 542 -19.07 23.56 -4.60
C ALA A 542 -19.33 25.01 -4.12
N GLY A 543 -20.60 25.37 -3.93
CA GLY A 543 -21.05 26.71 -3.47
C GLY A 543 -21.24 26.87 -1.96
N VAL A 544 -20.86 25.87 -1.14
CA VAL A 544 -20.99 25.95 0.32
C VAL A 544 -19.68 26.43 0.93
N THR A 545 -19.79 27.42 1.84
CA THR A 545 -18.68 27.94 2.64
C THR A 545 -18.49 27.08 3.89
N LEU A 546 -17.38 26.37 3.96
CA LEU A 546 -16.91 25.58 5.11
C LEU A 546 -15.42 25.85 5.30
N ASP A 547 -14.83 25.49 6.45
CA ASP A 547 -13.38 25.47 6.57
C ASP A 547 -12.78 24.46 5.58
N GLU A 548 -11.59 24.75 5.05
CA GLU A 548 -10.98 23.97 3.97
C GLU A 548 -10.79 22.49 4.37
N ASN A 549 -10.33 22.25 5.61
CA ASN A 549 -10.10 20.90 6.12
C ASN A 549 -11.38 20.05 6.14
N THR A 550 -12.47 20.58 6.69
CA THR A 550 -13.77 19.88 6.73
C THR A 550 -14.36 19.70 5.33
N LYS A 551 -14.26 20.73 4.47
CA LYS A 551 -14.73 20.64 3.09
C LYS A 551 -14.01 19.52 2.32
N ASP A 552 -12.69 19.46 2.41
CA ASP A 552 -11.88 18.45 1.75
C ASP A 552 -12.18 17.04 2.29
N MET A 553 -12.36 16.92 3.61
CA MET A 553 -12.74 15.66 4.25
C MET A 553 -14.09 15.14 3.71
N ILE A 554 -15.11 16.00 3.61
CA ILE A 554 -16.42 15.64 3.08
C ILE A 554 -16.33 15.29 1.58
N LEU A 555 -15.65 16.12 0.79
CA LEU A 555 -15.47 15.91 -0.65
C LEU A 555 -14.72 14.61 -0.97
N SER A 556 -13.75 14.22 -0.13
CA SER A 556 -13.04 12.94 -0.25
C SER A 556 -14.00 11.76 -0.15
N ARG A 557 -14.87 11.71 0.88
CA ARG A 557 -15.84 10.61 1.04
C ARG A 557 -16.87 10.58 -0.08
N LEU A 558 -17.41 11.74 -0.47
CA LEU A 558 -18.33 11.82 -1.59
C LEU A 558 -17.69 11.42 -2.92
N THR A 559 -16.40 11.72 -3.11
CA THR A 559 -15.65 11.26 -4.30
C THR A 559 -15.51 9.74 -4.30
N THR A 560 -15.14 9.12 -3.18
CA THR A 560 -15.11 7.65 -3.06
C THR A 560 -16.48 7.03 -3.32
N LEU A 561 -17.54 7.56 -2.71
CA LEU A 561 -18.92 7.07 -2.89
C LEU A 561 -19.42 7.25 -4.33
N SER A 562 -18.99 8.31 -5.03
CA SER A 562 -19.35 8.55 -6.43
C SER A 562 -18.78 7.53 -7.42
N GLN A 563 -17.90 6.63 -6.96
CA GLN A 563 -17.28 5.57 -7.77
C GLN A 563 -17.96 4.21 -7.57
N LEU A 564 -19.05 4.11 -6.79
CA LEU A 564 -19.76 2.85 -6.57
C LEU A 564 -20.47 2.31 -7.82
N ASP A 565 -20.62 3.12 -8.87
CA ASP A 565 -21.12 2.69 -10.18
C ASP A 565 -20.12 1.76 -10.90
N GLU A 566 -18.84 1.78 -10.54
CA GLU A 566 -17.81 0.87 -11.07
C GLU A 566 -18.15 -0.61 -10.85
N PHE A 567 -18.95 -0.94 -9.83
CA PHE A 567 -19.46 -2.30 -9.62
C PHE A 567 -20.29 -2.81 -10.81
N GLN A 568 -20.87 -1.93 -11.65
CA GLN A 568 -21.54 -2.30 -12.90
C GLN A 568 -20.60 -2.93 -13.93
N LYS A 569 -19.33 -2.51 -13.92
CA LYS A 569 -18.30 -3.04 -14.83
C LYS A 569 -17.57 -4.23 -14.19
N GLN A 570 -17.26 -4.12 -12.90
CA GLN A 570 -16.48 -5.13 -12.17
C GLN A 570 -17.23 -6.43 -11.94
N PHE A 571 -18.52 -6.36 -11.61
CA PHE A 571 -19.28 -7.58 -11.31
C PHE A 571 -19.37 -8.51 -12.54
N PRO A 572 -19.80 -8.07 -13.74
CA PRO A 572 -19.77 -8.92 -14.93
C PRO A 572 -18.37 -9.42 -15.30
N PHE A 573 -17.35 -8.58 -15.19
CA PHE A 573 -15.96 -8.96 -15.46
C PHE A 573 -15.52 -10.14 -14.57
N ARG A 574 -15.77 -10.07 -13.26
CA ARG A 574 -15.43 -11.12 -12.28
C ARG A 574 -16.24 -12.39 -12.44
N VAL A 575 -17.52 -12.29 -12.82
CA VAL A 575 -18.37 -13.45 -13.16
C VAL A 575 -17.78 -14.26 -14.32
N HIS A 576 -17.05 -13.62 -15.23
CA HIS A 576 -16.37 -14.28 -16.33
C HIS A 576 -14.95 -14.73 -15.98
N GLY A 577 -14.59 -14.79 -14.69
CA GLY A 577 -13.24 -15.16 -14.26
C GLY A 577 -12.19 -14.08 -14.52
N GLY A 578 -12.63 -12.85 -14.81
CA GLY A 578 -11.75 -11.70 -14.88
C GLY A 578 -11.35 -11.29 -13.48
N TYR A 579 -10.07 -11.47 -13.15
CA TYR A 579 -9.52 -11.14 -11.84
C TYR A 579 -8.35 -10.17 -11.99
N SER A 580 -7.86 -9.66 -10.87
CA SER A 580 -6.75 -8.69 -10.86
C SER A 580 -5.50 -9.21 -11.61
N ASN A 581 -5.32 -10.53 -11.65
CA ASN A 581 -4.19 -11.23 -12.28
C ASN A 581 -4.59 -12.26 -13.37
N GLN A 582 -5.87 -12.38 -13.70
CA GLN A 582 -6.37 -13.37 -14.67
C GLN A 582 -7.26 -12.71 -15.71
N MET A 583 -6.99 -13.03 -16.97
CA MET A 583 -7.87 -12.66 -18.06
C MET A 583 -9.22 -13.38 -17.89
N PRO A 584 -10.34 -12.70 -18.17
CA PRO A 584 -11.65 -13.34 -18.16
C PRO A 584 -11.73 -14.43 -19.25
N ASP A 585 -12.77 -15.24 -19.24
CA ASP A 585 -12.97 -16.27 -20.24
C ASP A 585 -12.98 -15.70 -21.67
N LEU A 586 -12.69 -16.57 -22.65
CA LEU A 586 -12.60 -16.18 -24.06
C LEU A 586 -13.90 -15.58 -24.59
N THR A 587 -15.05 -15.94 -24.03
CA THR A 587 -16.35 -15.41 -24.49
C THR A 587 -16.51 -13.94 -24.09
N TYR A 588 -16.06 -13.56 -22.90
CA TYR A 588 -16.02 -12.17 -22.47
C TYR A 588 -15.01 -11.38 -23.30
N GLN A 589 -13.81 -11.91 -23.52
CA GLN A 589 -12.79 -11.25 -24.34
C GLN A 589 -13.28 -11.01 -25.78
N GLN A 590 -13.91 -12.01 -26.40
CA GLN A 590 -14.44 -11.90 -27.77
C GLN A 590 -15.59 -10.89 -27.89
N LYS A 591 -16.38 -10.69 -26.82
CA LYS A 591 -17.43 -9.65 -26.77
C LYS A 591 -16.86 -8.24 -26.59
N HIS A 592 -15.60 -8.12 -26.17
CA HIS A 592 -14.91 -6.86 -25.91
C HIS A 592 -13.61 -6.79 -26.73
N PRO A 593 -13.69 -6.76 -28.07
CA PRO A 593 -12.51 -6.82 -28.95
C PRO A 593 -11.53 -5.65 -28.76
N ASP A 594 -12.01 -4.52 -28.23
CA ASP A 594 -11.20 -3.34 -27.91
C ASP A 594 -10.45 -3.45 -26.57
N GLY A 595 -10.39 -4.63 -25.95
CA GLY A 595 -9.66 -4.87 -24.70
C GLY A 595 -8.20 -4.42 -24.77
N GLY A 596 -7.46 -4.78 -25.82
CA GLY A 596 -6.05 -4.40 -26.00
C GLY A 596 -5.80 -2.98 -26.52
N LYS A 597 -6.81 -2.10 -26.57
CA LYS A 597 -6.69 -0.78 -27.23
C LYS A 597 -5.61 0.12 -26.64
N TYR A 598 -5.37 0.04 -25.33
CA TYR A 598 -4.38 0.85 -24.61
C TYR A 598 -3.12 0.06 -24.24
N GLU A 599 -2.88 -1.08 -24.89
CA GLU A 599 -1.73 -1.95 -24.64
C GLU A 599 -0.40 -1.25 -24.90
N GLU A 600 0.48 -1.29 -23.91
CA GLU A 600 1.85 -0.76 -23.97
C GLU A 600 2.90 -1.88 -23.76
N ASP A 601 2.51 -3.16 -23.92
CA ASP A 601 3.41 -4.31 -23.90
C ASP A 601 4.51 -4.21 -24.97
N PRO A 602 5.80 -4.21 -24.57
CA PRO A 602 6.93 -4.12 -25.48
C PRO A 602 7.12 -5.34 -26.39
N THR A 603 6.47 -6.46 -26.10
CA THR A 603 6.58 -7.73 -26.86
C THR A 603 5.60 -7.83 -28.02
N THR A 604 4.61 -6.94 -28.09
CA THR A 604 3.55 -6.96 -29.13
C THR A 604 4.05 -6.52 -30.52
N ILE A 605 5.19 -5.84 -30.59
CA ILE A 605 5.82 -5.41 -31.84
C ILE A 605 7.00 -6.33 -32.15
N PRO A 606 7.03 -7.04 -33.29
CA PRO A 606 8.11 -7.99 -33.62
C PRO A 606 9.52 -7.39 -33.68
N ALA A 607 9.62 -6.09 -33.95
CA ALA A 607 10.85 -5.31 -33.99
C ALA A 607 10.60 -3.92 -33.38
N LEU A 608 10.69 -3.79 -32.04
CA LEU A 608 10.40 -2.50 -31.38
C LEU A 608 11.33 -1.39 -31.88
N PHE A 609 12.61 -1.74 -32.10
CA PHE A 609 13.59 -0.90 -32.75
C PHE A 609 14.19 -1.64 -33.96
N GLU A 610 14.24 -0.99 -35.11
CA GLU A 610 14.73 -1.57 -36.35
C GLU A 610 15.56 -0.55 -37.11
N GLU A 611 16.79 -0.94 -37.46
CA GLU A 611 17.75 -0.14 -38.22
C GLU A 611 17.82 1.32 -37.73
N THR A 612 17.96 1.52 -36.42
CA THR A 612 17.91 2.85 -35.81
C THR A 612 19.04 3.09 -34.80
N LEU A 613 19.21 4.36 -34.48
CA LEU A 613 19.89 4.82 -33.28
C LEU A 613 18.87 5.06 -32.17
N ALA A 614 19.31 4.91 -30.92
CA ALA A 614 18.52 5.28 -29.77
C ALA A 614 19.39 5.97 -28.70
N LEU A 615 18.77 6.83 -27.90
CA LEU A 615 19.33 7.27 -26.63
C LEU A 615 18.97 6.22 -25.58
N ARG A 616 19.96 5.70 -24.85
CA ARG A 616 19.76 4.96 -23.61
C ARG A 616 20.13 5.87 -22.44
N ILE A 617 19.17 6.17 -21.58
CA ILE A 617 19.36 6.98 -20.38
C ILE A 617 19.27 6.04 -19.17
N LYS A 618 20.39 5.84 -18.47
CA LYS A 618 20.38 5.18 -17.16
C LYS A 618 20.09 6.22 -16.09
N PHE A 619 19.14 5.94 -15.22
CA PHE A 619 18.75 6.87 -14.17
C PHE A 619 18.63 6.19 -12.82
N SER A 620 18.91 6.91 -11.76
CA SER A 620 18.70 6.47 -10.39
C SER A 620 18.48 7.64 -9.44
N GLY A 621 17.84 7.36 -8.30
CA GLY A 621 17.68 8.32 -7.21
C GLY A 621 16.52 7.95 -6.30
N TRP A 622 16.06 8.89 -5.49
CA TRP A 622 14.99 8.65 -4.53
C TRP A 622 13.71 9.39 -4.94
N GLY A 623 12.63 8.62 -5.10
CA GLY A 623 11.28 9.13 -5.30
C GLY A 623 10.59 9.49 -3.97
N LEU A 624 9.55 10.30 -4.05
CA LEU A 624 8.59 10.48 -2.97
C LEU A 624 7.51 9.39 -3.11
N VAL A 625 7.25 8.68 -2.03
CA VAL A 625 6.36 7.52 -2.02
C VAL A 625 5.28 7.70 -0.96
N GLN A 626 4.07 8.05 -1.38
CA GLN A 626 2.91 8.25 -0.49
C GLN A 626 1.86 7.17 -0.76
N LEU A 627 2.31 5.91 -0.70
CA LEU A 627 1.49 4.77 -1.10
C LEU A 627 0.32 4.51 -0.18
N ALA A 628 -0.77 4.04 -0.79
CA ALA A 628 -1.74 3.20 -0.13
C ALA A 628 -1.58 1.74 -0.58
N THR A 629 -0.46 1.11 -0.21
CA THR A 629 -0.30 -0.35 -0.29
C THR A 629 -0.76 -1.03 1.01
N ASP A 630 -1.66 -0.36 1.74
CA ASP A 630 -2.23 -0.83 2.99
C ASP A 630 -3.71 -1.16 2.77
N PRO A 631 -4.28 -2.09 3.55
CA PRO A 631 -5.73 -2.25 3.72
C PRO A 631 -6.55 -0.94 3.89
N ASP A 632 -5.93 0.20 4.21
CA ASP A 632 -6.62 1.46 4.47
C ASP A 632 -7.56 1.88 3.33
N PRO A 633 -8.82 2.23 3.64
CA PRO A 633 -9.75 2.72 2.63
C PRO A 633 -9.18 3.98 1.98
N PRO A 634 -9.39 4.23 0.67
CA PRO A 634 -8.93 5.43 -0.05
C PRO A 634 -9.20 6.76 0.67
N SER A 635 -10.24 6.81 1.51
CA SER A 635 -10.61 7.99 2.28
C SER A 635 -9.82 8.20 3.57
N ASP A 636 -8.97 7.27 4.04
CA ASP A 636 -8.21 7.46 5.28
C ASP A 636 -7.22 8.62 5.16
N GLU A 637 -7.51 9.72 5.86
CA GLU A 637 -6.88 11.02 5.64
C GLU A 637 -5.45 11.15 6.19
N VAL A 638 -5.09 10.34 7.19
CA VAL A 638 -3.80 10.44 7.90
C VAL A 638 -3.10 9.09 8.07
N GLY A 639 -3.66 8.03 7.48
CA GLY A 639 -3.15 6.66 7.58
C GLY A 639 -3.33 6.09 8.99
N ALA A 640 -4.57 6.04 9.49
CA ALA A 640 -4.83 5.57 10.85
C ALA A 640 -4.56 4.06 11.00
N THR A 641 -4.78 3.28 9.94
CA THR A 641 -4.62 1.83 9.95
C THR A 641 -3.39 1.35 9.16
N GLY A 642 -2.73 2.22 8.40
CA GLY A 642 -1.63 1.86 7.51
C GLY A 642 -0.19 2.12 7.98
N THR A 643 0.76 1.77 7.11
CA THR A 643 2.22 1.76 7.27
C THR A 643 2.83 3.14 7.06
N HIS A 644 2.20 3.94 6.19
CA HIS A 644 2.47 5.36 6.02
C HIS A 644 1.50 6.14 6.91
N MET A 645 2.01 6.90 7.88
CA MET A 645 1.19 7.72 8.80
C MET A 645 1.60 9.19 8.73
N LEU A 646 0.68 10.14 8.77
CA LEU A 646 1.06 11.56 8.91
C LEU A 646 1.16 11.94 10.38
N HIS A 647 2.15 12.73 10.76
CA HIS A 647 2.28 13.21 12.12
C HIS A 647 1.97 14.71 12.21
N PRO A 648 1.65 15.24 13.40
CA PRO A 648 1.27 16.65 13.59
C PRO A 648 2.21 17.67 12.94
N ALA A 649 3.52 17.40 12.92
CA ALA A 649 4.52 18.27 12.32
C ALA A 649 4.52 18.29 10.78
N ASP A 650 3.82 17.36 10.13
CA ASP A 650 3.70 17.31 8.67
C ASP A 650 2.74 18.38 8.12
N GLY A 651 1.99 19.06 9.00
CA GLY A 651 1.13 20.20 8.68
C GLY A 651 -0.29 19.82 8.25
N ASN A 652 -0.96 20.70 7.49
CA ASN A 652 -2.27 20.43 6.89
C ASN A 652 -2.14 19.70 5.55
N ARG A 653 -1.28 18.68 5.52
CA ARG A 653 -1.06 17.86 4.33
C ARG A 653 -1.84 16.56 4.48
N ARG A 654 -2.20 15.97 3.34
CA ARG A 654 -2.86 14.66 3.24
C ARG A 654 -1.93 13.72 2.49
N PHE A 655 -2.12 12.43 2.69
CA PHE A 655 -1.56 11.48 1.75
C PHE A 655 -2.24 11.69 0.41
N ASP A 656 -1.46 12.18 -0.54
CA ASP A 656 -1.78 12.04 -1.94
C ASP A 656 -1.37 10.62 -2.31
N ARG A 657 -2.34 9.71 -2.49
CA ARG A 657 -2.08 8.28 -2.74
C ARG A 657 -1.38 8.01 -4.08
N ALA A 658 -0.88 9.04 -4.75
CA ALA A 658 -0.11 8.97 -5.96
C ALA A 658 1.36 8.54 -5.74
N LEU A 659 1.98 8.06 -6.82
CA LEU A 659 3.43 7.92 -6.90
C LEU A 659 4.06 9.25 -7.26
N VAL A 660 4.97 9.73 -6.43
CA VAL A 660 5.62 11.01 -6.67
C VAL A 660 7.07 10.76 -7.08
N TRP A 661 7.23 10.32 -8.33
CA TRP A 661 8.51 10.39 -9.03
C TRP A 661 8.58 11.74 -9.77
N GLN A 662 8.59 12.86 -9.04
CA GLN A 662 8.67 14.21 -9.63
C GLN A 662 9.41 15.19 -8.72
N HIS A 663 9.56 16.44 -9.15
CA HIS A 663 10.04 17.51 -8.25
C HIS A 663 9.07 17.70 -7.10
N ASN A 664 9.65 18.00 -5.94
CA ASN A 664 8.90 18.21 -4.71
C ASN A 664 7.97 19.42 -4.83
N ASP A 665 6.67 19.17 -4.89
CA ASP A 665 5.66 20.21 -4.78
C ASP A 665 5.65 20.73 -3.33
N LYS A 666 6.32 21.86 -3.11
CA LYS A 666 6.48 22.45 -1.77
C LYS A 666 5.15 22.77 -1.08
N LYS A 667 4.04 22.87 -1.83
CA LYS A 667 2.71 23.13 -1.28
C LYS A 667 2.03 21.83 -0.82
N HIS A 668 2.05 20.79 -1.65
CA HIS A 668 1.25 19.59 -1.44
C HIS A 668 2.05 18.37 -0.93
N ASP A 669 3.32 18.24 -1.31
CA ASP A 669 4.13 17.06 -1.00
C ASP A 669 4.64 17.06 0.45
N ILE A 670 4.69 15.87 1.07
CA ILE A 670 5.19 15.68 2.44
C ILE A 670 6.68 15.31 2.38
N VAL A 671 7.52 16.10 3.05
CA VAL A 671 8.97 15.86 3.14
C VAL A 671 9.39 15.84 4.59
N ARG A 672 9.69 14.63 5.09
CA ARG A 672 10.01 14.40 6.50
C ARG A 672 11.40 14.93 6.86
N GLY A 673 11.49 15.57 8.03
CA GLY A 673 12.76 15.95 8.64
C GLY A 673 13.39 14.83 9.49
N PRO A 674 14.62 15.00 9.99
CA PRO A 674 15.57 16.08 9.62
C PRO A 674 16.08 15.91 8.19
N LYS A 675 16.09 16.99 7.40
CA LYS A 675 16.34 16.92 5.94
C LYS A 675 17.72 16.36 5.57
N LYS A 676 18.75 16.70 6.34
CA LYS A 676 20.13 16.21 6.14
C LYS A 676 20.28 14.71 6.38
N ASP A 677 19.29 14.10 7.01
CA ASP A 677 19.33 12.74 7.53
C ASP A 677 18.45 11.77 6.72
N VAL A 678 17.67 12.29 5.77
CA VAL A 678 16.88 11.53 4.79
C VAL A 678 17.55 11.62 3.40
N PRO A 679 17.38 10.62 2.53
CA PRO A 679 17.88 10.69 1.17
C PRO A 679 17.35 11.89 0.38
N GLU A 680 18.20 12.46 -0.48
CA GLU A 680 17.84 13.59 -1.35
C GLU A 680 16.80 13.16 -2.39
N LEU A 681 15.73 13.94 -2.55
CA LEU A 681 14.72 13.69 -3.58
C LEU A 681 15.23 13.98 -4.98
N GLY A 682 14.81 13.13 -5.91
CA GLY A 682 15.01 13.30 -7.33
C GLY A 682 15.64 12.08 -7.94
N VAL A 683 15.19 11.76 -9.15
CA VAL A 683 15.72 10.68 -9.97
C VAL A 683 16.46 11.32 -11.14
N ASN A 684 17.75 11.05 -11.22
CA ASN A 684 18.64 11.76 -12.14
C ASN A 684 19.27 10.77 -13.12
N ALA A 685 19.51 11.23 -14.33
CA ALA A 685 20.33 10.49 -15.28
C ALA A 685 21.75 10.36 -14.73
N GLN A 686 22.28 9.15 -14.73
CA GLN A 686 23.65 8.83 -14.34
C GLN A 686 24.55 8.66 -15.57
N GLU A 687 23.97 8.18 -16.67
CA GLU A 687 24.65 7.97 -17.95
C GLU A 687 23.66 8.20 -19.09
N VAL A 688 24.11 8.89 -20.14
CA VAL A 688 23.39 9.03 -21.41
C VAL A 688 24.24 8.41 -22.51
N SER A 689 23.78 7.31 -23.06
CA SER A 689 24.44 6.57 -24.13
C SER A 689 23.73 6.77 -25.47
N LEU A 690 24.51 6.95 -26.53
CA LEU A 690 24.06 6.70 -27.88
C LEU A 690 24.31 5.23 -28.21
N VAL A 691 23.26 4.53 -28.61
CA VAL A 691 23.30 3.11 -28.98
C VAL A 691 22.73 2.90 -30.38
N VAL A 692 23.17 1.85 -31.07
CA VAL A 692 22.67 1.46 -32.40
C VAL A 692 22.18 0.03 -32.41
N THR A 693 21.11 -0.25 -33.15
CA THR A 693 20.60 -1.61 -33.32
C THR A 693 21.56 -2.46 -34.16
N ASN A 694 21.78 -3.72 -33.79
CA ASN A 694 22.44 -4.71 -34.67
C ASN A 694 21.43 -5.29 -35.69
N GLY A 695 20.81 -4.41 -36.48
CA GLY A 695 19.68 -4.70 -37.35
C GLY A 695 18.33 -4.53 -36.64
N LYS A 696 18.09 -5.27 -35.55
CA LYS A 696 16.87 -5.16 -34.73
C LYS A 696 17.21 -5.20 -33.25
N ALA A 697 16.47 -4.45 -32.43
CA ALA A 697 16.50 -4.57 -30.98
C ALA A 697 15.09 -4.80 -30.45
N ASN A 698 14.98 -5.76 -29.53
CA ASN A 698 13.72 -6.23 -28.97
C ASN A 698 13.82 -6.27 -27.45
N ALA A 699 12.66 -6.25 -26.80
CA ALA A 699 12.57 -6.46 -25.37
C ALA A 699 11.71 -7.69 -25.07
N GLY A 700 12.06 -8.41 -24.02
CA GLY A 700 11.38 -9.64 -23.63
C GLY A 700 11.40 -9.81 -22.11
N PHE A 701 10.29 -10.29 -21.57
CA PHE A 701 10.18 -10.64 -20.16
C PHE A 701 10.93 -11.96 -19.92
N VAL A 702 11.92 -11.91 -19.02
CA VAL A 702 12.73 -13.05 -18.64
C VAL A 702 12.35 -13.50 -17.23
N PRO A 703 12.03 -14.79 -17.02
CA PRO A 703 11.70 -15.31 -15.70
C PRO A 703 12.82 -15.09 -14.67
N LEU A 704 12.46 -14.54 -13.51
CA LEU A 704 13.27 -14.47 -12.29
C LEU A 704 13.00 -15.68 -11.40
N GLN A 705 11.73 -15.88 -11.03
CA GLN A 705 11.28 -16.94 -10.13
C GLN A 705 9.78 -17.20 -10.29
N VAL A 706 9.31 -18.37 -9.87
CA VAL A 706 7.87 -18.65 -9.76
C VAL A 706 7.46 -18.35 -8.32
N MET A 707 6.55 -17.40 -8.14
CA MET A 707 6.00 -17.09 -6.82
C MET A 707 4.63 -17.75 -6.65
N ASN A 708 4.48 -18.52 -5.57
CA ASN A 708 3.19 -19.06 -5.12
C ASN A 708 2.81 -18.33 -3.82
N SER A 709 1.95 -17.33 -3.90
CA SER A 709 1.38 -16.65 -2.72
C SER A 709 0.09 -17.34 -2.30
N LEU A 710 -0.11 -17.54 -0.99
CA LEU A 710 -1.31 -18.12 -0.37
C LEU A 710 -2.09 -17.10 0.48
N GLY A 711 -1.77 -15.79 0.39
CA GLY A 711 -2.41 -14.72 1.16
C GLY A 711 -3.07 -13.65 0.29
N ALA A 712 -3.77 -12.69 0.91
CA ALA A 712 -4.56 -11.63 0.25
C ALA A 712 -3.78 -10.75 -0.75
N VAL A 713 -2.44 -10.72 -0.67
CA VAL A 713 -1.54 -10.10 -1.65
C VAL A 713 -1.08 -11.20 -2.62
N GLN A 714 -1.85 -11.46 -3.67
CA GLN A 714 -1.53 -12.52 -4.64
C GLN A 714 -0.72 -12.00 -5.82
N THR A 715 0.61 -12.10 -5.71
CA THR A 715 1.54 -12.04 -6.84
C THR A 715 1.86 -13.45 -7.36
N SER A 716 0.85 -14.30 -7.51
CA SER A 716 1.01 -15.62 -8.14
C SER A 716 1.35 -15.46 -9.62
N GLY A 717 2.44 -16.08 -10.07
CA GLY A 717 2.88 -16.00 -11.46
C GLY A 717 4.40 -16.12 -11.61
N VAL A 718 4.84 -16.14 -12.88
CA VAL A 718 6.27 -16.09 -13.23
C VAL A 718 6.72 -14.64 -13.09
N GLN A 719 7.38 -14.35 -11.96
CA GLN A 719 8.04 -13.07 -11.74
C GLN A 719 9.10 -12.90 -12.82
N SER A 720 9.12 -11.74 -13.47
CA SER A 720 9.95 -11.51 -14.64
C SER A 720 10.65 -10.16 -14.57
N GLU A 721 11.75 -10.03 -15.27
CA GLU A 721 12.39 -8.74 -15.53
C GLU A 721 12.35 -8.48 -17.03
N LEU A 722 12.12 -7.23 -17.44
CA LEU A 722 12.25 -6.86 -18.84
C LEU A 722 13.73 -6.77 -19.23
N ARG A 723 14.15 -7.58 -20.19
CA ARG A 723 15.48 -7.48 -20.82
C ARG A 723 15.38 -6.85 -22.19
N VAL A 724 16.44 -6.13 -22.57
CA VAL A 724 16.56 -5.45 -23.85
C VAL A 724 17.81 -5.98 -24.53
N ASP A 725 17.64 -6.56 -25.73
CA ASP A 725 18.71 -7.14 -26.52
C ASP A 725 18.77 -6.49 -27.90
N GLY A 726 19.95 -6.55 -28.54
CA GLY A 726 20.14 -6.08 -29.92
C GLY A 726 20.65 -4.65 -30.07
N PHE A 727 20.98 -3.96 -28.97
CA PHE A 727 21.69 -2.69 -28.99
C PHE A 727 23.21 -2.85 -28.81
N LEU A 728 23.97 -1.96 -29.45
CA LEU A 728 25.42 -1.84 -29.33
C LEU A 728 25.78 -0.42 -28.90
N ASP A 729 26.69 -0.28 -27.93
CA ASP A 729 27.15 1.01 -27.43
C ASP A 729 28.05 1.74 -28.45
N LEU A 730 27.78 3.03 -28.67
CA LEU A 730 28.63 3.90 -29.50
C LEU A 730 29.39 4.93 -28.69
N LEU A 731 28.66 5.65 -27.85
CA LEU A 731 29.18 6.79 -27.10
C LEU A 731 28.44 6.87 -25.78
N ASN A 732 29.17 6.99 -24.68
CA ASN A 732 28.63 7.23 -23.35
C ASN A 732 29.03 8.63 -22.92
N LEU A 733 28.07 9.41 -22.44
CA LEU A 733 28.27 10.73 -21.86
C LEU A 733 27.75 10.72 -20.43
N THR A 734 28.49 11.37 -19.54
CA THR A 734 28.00 11.70 -18.20
C THR A 734 27.14 12.97 -18.26
N PRO A 735 26.25 13.22 -17.27
CA PRO A 735 25.58 14.51 -17.15
C PRO A 735 26.55 15.69 -17.16
N GLN A 736 27.73 15.51 -16.56
CA GLN A 736 28.83 16.47 -16.56
C GLN A 736 29.33 16.81 -17.97
N ASP A 737 29.44 15.83 -18.87
CA ASP A 737 29.83 16.04 -20.27
C ASP A 737 28.79 16.85 -21.06
N ILE A 738 27.53 16.82 -20.61
CA ILE A 738 26.38 17.42 -21.29
C ILE A 738 26.11 18.83 -20.79
N LEU A 739 26.03 19.01 -19.46
CA LEU A 739 25.60 20.26 -18.83
C LEU A 739 26.74 21.07 -18.18
N GLY A 740 27.88 20.44 -17.87
CA GLY A 740 28.95 21.04 -17.06
C GLY A 740 28.76 20.85 -15.55
N ALA A 741 29.65 21.46 -14.75
CA ALA A 741 29.79 21.20 -13.30
C ALA A 741 28.50 21.49 -12.52
N ASP A 742 28.18 20.61 -11.57
CA ASP A 742 27.12 20.72 -10.57
C ASP A 742 25.68 20.81 -11.11
N ARG A 743 25.44 20.45 -12.38
CA ARG A 743 24.10 20.42 -13.00
C ARG A 743 23.62 18.98 -13.23
N LYS A 744 22.34 18.74 -12.96
CA LYS A 744 21.67 17.44 -13.09
C LYS A 744 20.77 17.39 -14.33
N LEU A 745 20.70 16.21 -14.94
CA LEU A 745 19.65 15.84 -15.88
C LEU A 745 18.59 15.05 -15.09
N ARG A 746 17.38 15.59 -15.00
CA ARG A 746 16.33 15.11 -14.11
C ARG A 746 15.27 14.38 -14.90
N LEU A 747 14.90 13.18 -14.46
CA LEU A 747 13.81 12.41 -15.04
C LEU A 747 12.62 12.44 -14.07
N ASP A 748 11.47 12.92 -14.53
CA ASP A 748 10.24 13.08 -13.74
C ASP A 748 9.05 12.44 -14.46
N LEU A 749 8.06 12.02 -13.67
CA LEU A 749 6.72 11.66 -14.11
C LEU A 749 5.77 12.81 -13.78
N LEU A 750 5.28 13.51 -14.81
CA LEU A 750 4.44 14.68 -14.63
C LEU A 750 2.96 14.32 -14.49
N GLU A 751 2.23 15.18 -13.79
CA GLU A 751 0.78 15.15 -13.75
C GLU A 751 0.13 15.45 -15.11
N LYS A 752 -1.07 14.92 -15.32
CA LYS A 752 -1.92 15.24 -16.47
C LYS A 752 -3.24 15.79 -15.95
N LYS A 753 -3.58 17.02 -16.35
CA LYS A 753 -4.82 17.70 -15.92
C LYS A 753 -4.99 17.72 -14.38
N GLY A 754 -3.90 17.93 -13.64
CA GLY A 754 -3.90 17.96 -12.17
C GLY A 754 -3.98 16.58 -11.49
N GLN A 755 -3.93 15.49 -12.25
CA GLN A 755 -3.86 14.14 -11.72
C GLN A 755 -2.40 13.66 -11.78
N LYS A 756 -1.78 13.43 -10.62
CA LYS A 756 -0.42 12.88 -10.53
C LYS A 756 -0.39 11.41 -10.96
N PRO A 757 0.76 10.90 -11.44
CA PRO A 757 0.94 9.48 -11.71
C PRO A 757 0.67 8.68 -10.43
N PHE A 758 -0.37 7.85 -10.40
CA PHE A 758 -0.77 7.16 -9.18
C PHE A 758 -0.53 5.64 -9.25
N LEU A 759 -0.26 5.05 -8.09
CA LEU A 759 -0.67 3.66 -7.80
C LEU A 759 -2.02 3.84 -7.10
N ASN A 760 -3.12 3.54 -7.77
CA ASN A 760 -4.48 3.97 -7.40
C ASN A 760 -4.80 3.53 -5.97
N GLY A 761 -5.52 4.39 -5.24
CA GLY A 761 -5.95 4.09 -3.87
C GLY A 761 -7.18 3.17 -3.82
N GLN A 762 -7.63 2.61 -4.94
CA GLN A 762 -8.83 1.76 -5.06
C GLN A 762 -8.49 0.29 -5.37
N ASN A 763 -7.25 -0.09 -5.11
CA ASN A 763 -6.60 -1.35 -5.41
C ASN A 763 -7.54 -2.57 -5.37
N HIS A 764 -8.35 -2.74 -4.32
CA HIS A 764 -9.24 -3.90 -4.16
C HIS A 764 -10.45 -3.99 -5.13
N LEU A 765 -10.82 -2.90 -5.81
CA LEU A 765 -11.90 -2.91 -6.81
C LEU A 765 -11.34 -2.97 -8.24
N VAL A 766 -10.25 -2.25 -8.51
CA VAL A 766 -9.87 -1.83 -9.87
C VAL A 766 -8.71 -2.65 -10.46
N TRP A 767 -7.73 -3.08 -9.67
CA TRP A 767 -6.47 -3.64 -10.18
C TRP A 767 -5.77 -4.62 -9.20
N LYS A 768 -4.60 -5.16 -9.58
CA LYS A 768 -3.70 -5.94 -8.71
C LYS A 768 -2.88 -5.05 -7.78
N ASP A 769 -2.49 -5.57 -6.61
CA ASP A 769 -1.42 -5.01 -5.78
C ASP A 769 -0.15 -4.70 -6.59
N GLY A 770 0.21 -3.42 -6.64
CA GLY A 770 1.26 -2.89 -7.53
C GLY A 770 0.67 -2.51 -8.89
N GLU A 771 0.17 -1.30 -8.99
CA GLU A 771 -0.72 -0.88 -10.06
C GLU A 771 -0.03 -0.29 -11.30
N PRO A 772 -0.74 -0.20 -12.45
CA PRO A 772 -0.28 0.57 -13.59
C PRO A 772 -0.20 2.05 -13.19
N ILE A 773 0.89 2.69 -13.58
CA ILE A 773 1.04 4.12 -13.34
C ILE A 773 0.26 4.89 -14.42
N ASP A 774 -0.72 5.69 -14.01
CA ASP A 774 -1.50 6.60 -14.88
C ASP A 774 -1.93 7.84 -14.06
N PRO A 775 -2.22 9.01 -14.68
CA PRO A 775 -1.65 9.40 -15.95
C PRO A 775 -0.13 9.45 -15.84
N PHE A 776 0.52 9.01 -16.91
CA PHE A 776 1.97 8.88 -16.95
C PHE A 776 2.53 9.72 -18.08
N ILE A 777 3.26 10.78 -17.72
CA ILE A 777 4.01 11.62 -18.66
C ILE A 777 5.47 11.55 -18.26
N MET A 778 6.28 10.86 -19.05
CA MET A 778 7.72 10.77 -18.80
C MET A 778 8.41 12.00 -19.38
N ALA A 779 9.05 12.79 -18.53
CA ALA A 779 9.69 14.04 -18.91
C ALA A 779 11.15 14.08 -18.46
N LEU A 780 12.01 14.60 -19.33
CA LEU A 780 13.42 14.84 -19.04
C LEU A 780 13.67 16.35 -19.01
N PHE A 781 14.33 16.80 -17.94
CA PHE A 781 14.68 18.19 -17.72
C PHE A 781 16.19 18.37 -17.52
N ALA A 782 16.67 19.59 -17.74
CA ALA A 782 18.02 20.02 -17.38
C ALA A 782 17.97 21.16 -16.36
N ASP A 783 18.84 21.10 -15.35
CA ASP A 783 19.02 22.25 -14.44
C ASP A 783 19.41 23.51 -15.24
N PRO A 784 18.89 24.70 -14.90
CA PRO A 784 19.11 25.92 -15.68
C PRO A 784 20.59 26.35 -15.65
N ALA A 785 21.02 27.12 -16.66
CA ALA A 785 22.39 27.64 -16.73
C ALA A 785 22.56 28.90 -15.84
N GLY A 786 23.37 28.82 -14.78
CA GLY A 786 23.92 29.96 -14.03
C GLY A 786 22.97 30.68 -13.06
N GLY A 787 23.10 30.43 -11.76
CA GLY A 787 22.49 31.22 -10.67
C GLY A 787 20.96 31.23 -10.57
N ALA A 788 20.26 30.73 -11.59
CA ALA A 788 18.83 30.47 -11.57
C ALA A 788 18.49 29.34 -10.58
N ASN A 789 17.31 29.41 -9.98
CA ASN A 789 16.90 28.47 -8.95
C ASN A 789 16.70 27.07 -9.56
N ALA A 790 17.37 26.05 -9.02
CA ALA A 790 17.27 24.65 -9.48
C ALA A 790 15.85 24.05 -9.36
N ASP A 791 14.91 24.78 -8.76
CA ASP A 791 13.50 24.43 -8.66
C ASP A 791 12.70 24.70 -9.96
N ASP A 792 13.28 25.34 -10.99
CA ASP A 792 12.62 25.62 -12.28
C ASP A 792 13.45 25.07 -13.45
N PRO A 793 13.44 23.74 -13.67
CA PRO A 793 14.32 23.11 -14.64
C PRO A 793 13.79 23.26 -16.08
N GLU A 794 14.69 23.29 -17.05
CA GLU A 794 14.35 23.44 -18.47
C GLU A 794 13.89 22.10 -19.06
N LEU A 795 12.65 22.03 -19.57
CA LEU A 795 12.13 20.84 -20.25
C LEU A 795 12.95 20.56 -21.53
N LEU A 796 13.42 19.32 -21.69
CA LEU A 796 14.10 18.88 -22.90
C LEU A 796 13.12 18.19 -23.86
N PHE A 797 12.38 17.22 -23.34
CA PHE A 797 11.31 16.52 -24.04
C PHE A 797 10.46 15.74 -23.03
N LYS A 798 9.20 15.48 -23.39
CA LYS A 798 8.31 14.60 -22.64
C LYS A 798 7.45 13.77 -23.59
N ARG A 799 7.04 12.59 -23.12
CA ARG A 799 6.09 11.75 -23.84
C ARG A 799 5.01 11.22 -22.92
N GLU A 800 3.76 11.35 -23.37
CA GLU A 800 2.61 10.83 -22.66
C GLU A 800 2.38 9.36 -22.98
N ILE A 801 1.80 8.64 -22.03
CA ILE A 801 1.24 7.31 -22.29
C ILE A 801 -0.03 7.41 -23.15
N PHE A 802 -0.29 6.40 -23.98
CA PHE A 802 -1.49 6.40 -24.81
C PHE A 802 -2.71 5.97 -24.00
N ASN A 803 -3.61 6.93 -23.72
CA ASN A 803 -4.88 6.68 -23.02
C ASN A 803 -6.07 7.46 -23.63
N GLN A 804 -5.89 8.16 -24.75
CA GLN A 804 -6.90 9.05 -25.36
C GLN A 804 -7.49 10.09 -24.39
N GLY A 805 -6.74 10.46 -23.35
CA GLY A 805 -7.19 11.41 -22.34
C GLY A 805 -8.14 10.84 -21.28
N LEU A 806 -8.39 9.52 -21.31
CA LEU A 806 -9.11 8.80 -20.26
C LEU A 806 -8.19 8.53 -19.07
N THR A 807 -8.77 8.57 -17.88
CA THR A 807 -8.21 8.01 -16.66
C THR A 807 -8.44 6.50 -16.60
N MET A 808 -7.67 5.78 -15.78
CA MET A 808 -7.90 4.35 -15.53
C MET A 808 -9.37 4.02 -15.17
N MET A 809 -10.02 4.83 -14.33
CA MET A 809 -11.42 4.61 -13.92
C MET A 809 -12.44 4.75 -15.07
N GLU A 810 -12.10 5.52 -16.10
CA GLU A 810 -12.95 5.66 -17.28
C GLU A 810 -12.79 4.51 -18.27
N MET A 811 -11.68 3.75 -18.20
CA MET A 811 -11.46 2.55 -19.03
C MET A 811 -12.33 1.38 -18.56
N GLU A 812 -12.64 0.44 -19.45
CA GLU A 812 -13.29 -0.82 -19.10
C GLU A 812 -12.31 -1.77 -18.37
N PRO A 813 -12.76 -2.67 -17.47
CA PRO A 813 -11.87 -3.57 -16.73
C PRO A 813 -10.89 -4.36 -17.62
N LEU A 814 -11.37 -4.87 -18.77
CA LEU A 814 -10.51 -5.57 -19.73
C LEU A 814 -9.46 -4.66 -20.37
N GLN A 815 -9.78 -3.37 -20.56
CA GLN A 815 -8.83 -2.39 -21.07
C GLN A 815 -7.72 -2.08 -20.08
N ARG A 816 -8.07 -2.03 -18.78
CA ARG A 816 -7.11 -1.79 -17.69
C ARG A 816 -6.08 -2.93 -17.59
N ILE A 817 -6.54 -4.19 -17.70
CA ILE A 817 -5.66 -5.38 -17.67
C ILE A 817 -4.73 -5.50 -18.85
N SER A 818 -5.22 -5.17 -20.03
CA SER A 818 -4.41 -5.17 -21.24
C SER A 818 -3.65 -3.87 -21.45
N THR A 819 -3.24 -3.18 -20.37
CA THR A 819 -2.33 -2.03 -20.49
C THR A 819 -0.86 -2.43 -20.38
N SER A 820 -0.55 -3.54 -19.69
CA SER A 820 0.79 -4.02 -19.33
C SER A 820 1.69 -3.01 -18.62
N ARG A 821 1.11 -2.15 -17.77
CA ARG A 821 1.84 -1.08 -17.06
C ARG A 821 2.12 -1.38 -15.59
N GLY A 822 1.71 -2.53 -15.07
CA GLY A 822 1.99 -2.98 -13.71
C GLY A 822 3.42 -3.54 -13.52
N PRO A 823 3.80 -3.91 -12.29
CA PRO A 823 5.07 -4.57 -12.01
C PRO A 823 5.09 -5.95 -12.64
N CYS A 824 6.16 -6.25 -13.36
CA CYS A 824 6.40 -7.53 -14.01
C CYS A 824 7.16 -8.53 -13.13
N GLY A 825 7.80 -8.08 -12.04
CA GLY A 825 8.60 -8.96 -11.17
C GLY A 825 8.90 -8.40 -9.79
N PHE A 826 9.11 -9.30 -8.83
CA PHE A 826 9.65 -9.01 -7.51
C PHE A 826 11.03 -9.65 -7.34
N ASP A 827 11.97 -8.89 -6.80
CA ASP A 827 13.35 -9.33 -6.60
C ASP A 827 13.92 -8.84 -5.26
N GLY A 828 15.10 -9.33 -4.87
CA GLY A 828 15.76 -8.96 -3.61
C GLY A 828 16.72 -7.77 -3.76
N VAL A 829 16.86 -6.98 -2.70
CA VAL A 829 17.75 -5.79 -2.67
C VAL A 829 19.22 -6.07 -3.01
N GLN A 830 19.69 -7.31 -2.85
CA GLN A 830 21.05 -7.70 -3.27
C GLN A 830 21.27 -7.58 -4.80
N ASN A 831 20.19 -7.49 -5.57
CA ASN A 831 20.22 -7.37 -7.04
C ASN A 831 20.17 -5.92 -7.51
N ILE A 832 20.32 -4.93 -6.61
CA ILE A 832 20.56 -3.55 -7.01
C ILE A 832 21.87 -3.50 -7.83
N PRO A 833 21.85 -2.97 -9.08
CA PRO A 833 23.03 -2.93 -9.93
C PRO A 833 24.18 -2.12 -9.31
N SER A 834 25.43 -2.53 -9.55
CA SER A 834 26.60 -1.83 -9.00
C SER A 834 26.67 -0.36 -9.42
N TRP A 835 26.29 -0.03 -10.65
CA TRP A 835 26.27 1.36 -11.13
C TRP A 835 25.26 2.24 -10.37
N VAL A 836 24.18 1.64 -9.85
CA VAL A 836 23.22 2.35 -8.99
C VAL A 836 23.86 2.60 -7.63
N MET A 837 24.52 1.59 -7.06
CA MET A 837 25.25 1.71 -5.79
C MET A 837 26.38 2.74 -5.87
N ASP A 838 27.11 2.78 -6.98
CA ASP A 838 28.20 3.73 -7.22
C ASP A 838 27.71 5.18 -7.40
N ALA A 839 26.49 5.34 -7.91
CA ALA A 839 25.84 6.65 -8.05
C ALA A 839 25.26 7.19 -6.73
N MET A 840 25.07 6.34 -5.70
CA MET A 840 24.56 6.80 -4.41
C MET A 840 25.63 7.56 -3.62
N PRO A 841 25.22 8.59 -2.83
CA PRO A 841 26.11 9.18 -1.84
C PRO A 841 26.70 8.13 -0.90
N GLU A 842 27.98 8.25 -0.57
CA GLU A 842 28.69 7.27 0.27
C GLU A 842 27.98 6.99 1.60
N GLN A 843 27.37 8.02 2.19
CA GLN A 843 26.61 7.91 3.44
C GLN A 843 25.38 6.99 3.32
N ASP A 844 24.70 7.00 2.17
CA ASP A 844 23.51 6.20 1.92
C ASP A 844 23.91 4.78 1.55
N ARG A 845 24.91 4.64 0.66
CA ARG A 845 25.49 3.35 0.27
C ARG A 845 25.92 2.51 1.48
N LYS A 846 26.60 3.13 2.45
CA LYS A 846 27.05 2.45 3.68
C LYS A 846 25.92 1.89 4.54
N LEU A 847 24.69 2.41 4.43
CA LEU A 847 23.55 1.87 5.18
C LEU A 847 23.12 0.51 4.63
N PHE A 848 23.24 0.31 3.31
CA PHE A 848 22.95 -0.97 2.64
C PHE A 848 24.06 -2.01 2.87
N GLU A 849 25.32 -1.56 2.91
CA GLU A 849 26.48 -2.42 3.15
C GLU A 849 26.60 -2.89 4.61
N CYS A 850 25.79 -2.34 5.52
CA CYS A 850 25.88 -2.63 6.95
C CYS A 850 25.38 -4.05 7.28
N PRO A 851 26.18 -4.89 7.97
CA PRO A 851 25.72 -6.19 8.45
C PRO A 851 24.46 -6.05 9.31
N GLY A 852 23.42 -6.83 9.01
CA GLY A 852 22.14 -6.77 9.71
C GLY A 852 21.09 -5.85 9.08
N TYR A 853 21.29 -5.43 7.82
CA TYR A 853 20.23 -4.84 7.00
C TYR A 853 19.00 -5.78 6.93
N PRO A 854 17.76 -5.26 6.96
CA PRO A 854 17.35 -3.85 7.04
C PRO A 854 17.23 -3.30 8.48
N MET A 855 17.38 -4.13 9.52
CA MET A 855 17.26 -3.62 10.91
C MET A 855 18.32 -2.58 11.25
N SER A 856 19.55 -2.75 10.77
CA SER A 856 20.63 -1.76 10.94
C SER A 856 20.26 -0.39 10.35
N TYR A 857 19.51 -0.37 9.25
CA TYR A 857 18.99 0.83 8.60
C TYR A 857 17.99 1.56 9.52
N LEU A 858 16.98 0.85 10.02
CA LEU A 858 15.98 1.39 10.95
C LEU A 858 16.60 1.88 12.27
N VAL A 859 17.58 1.16 12.81
CA VAL A 859 18.34 1.57 14.00
C VAL A 859 19.11 2.86 13.74
N ASN A 860 19.75 3.01 12.57
CA ASN A 860 20.43 4.25 12.19
C ASN A 860 19.45 5.42 12.15
N ARG A 861 18.29 5.21 11.51
CA ARG A 861 17.22 6.20 11.42
C ARG A 861 16.70 6.62 12.80
N SER A 862 16.43 5.66 13.68
CA SER A 862 16.01 5.90 15.07
C SER A 862 17.02 6.75 15.85
N ARG A 863 18.32 6.46 15.72
CA ARG A 863 19.36 7.25 16.38
C ARG A 863 19.40 8.70 15.90
N LYS A 864 19.14 8.95 14.61
CA LYS A 864 19.06 10.29 14.04
C LYS A 864 17.82 11.04 14.56
N LEU A 865 16.66 10.38 14.59
CA LEU A 865 15.44 10.96 15.18
C LEU A 865 15.60 11.26 16.67
N GLY A 866 16.23 10.37 17.44
CA GLY A 866 16.48 10.60 18.87
C GLY A 866 17.36 11.83 19.15
N LYS A 867 18.36 12.11 18.30
CA LYS A 867 19.14 13.35 18.39
C LYS A 867 18.31 14.60 18.06
N ALA A 868 17.40 14.49 17.10
CA ALA A 868 16.48 15.58 16.76
C ALA A 868 15.50 15.84 17.91
N LEU A 869 14.96 14.77 18.53
CA LEU A 869 14.06 14.89 19.68
C LEU A 869 14.72 15.59 20.88
N GLU A 870 15.99 15.27 21.15
CA GLU A 870 16.78 15.97 22.18
C GLU A 870 16.93 17.46 21.89
N HIS A 871 17.15 17.81 20.63
CA HIS A 871 17.26 19.20 20.22
C HIS A 871 15.96 19.95 20.50
N GLU A 872 14.80 19.38 20.14
CA GLU A 872 13.48 19.96 20.42
C GLU A 872 13.28 20.17 21.93
N PHE A 873 13.60 19.18 22.76
CA PHE A 873 13.47 19.33 24.22
C PHE A 873 14.43 20.34 24.85
N ASN A 874 15.63 20.52 24.29
CA ASN A 874 16.60 21.48 24.79
C ASN A 874 16.28 22.93 24.40
N SER A 875 15.48 23.13 23.35
CA SER A 875 15.02 24.45 22.91
C SER A 875 13.92 25.07 23.78
N ALA A 876 13.54 24.37 24.87
CA ALA A 876 12.30 24.55 25.62
C ALA A 876 11.09 24.40 24.69
N VAL A 877 10.25 23.40 24.92
CA VAL A 877 9.07 23.12 24.08
C VAL A 877 7.98 24.18 24.33
N GLU A 878 8.27 25.43 23.99
CA GLU A 878 7.48 26.62 24.31
C GLU A 878 6.48 26.94 23.19
N SER A 879 6.84 26.63 21.94
CA SER A 879 5.98 26.85 20.77
C SER A 879 5.16 25.61 20.40
N GLN A 880 4.02 25.81 19.72
CA GLN A 880 3.21 24.71 19.18
C GLN A 880 4.02 23.85 18.21
N ALA A 881 4.83 24.48 17.36
CA ALA A 881 5.65 23.77 16.36
C ALA A 881 6.66 22.83 17.04
N ALA A 882 7.26 23.24 18.15
CA ALA A 882 8.17 22.40 18.93
C ALA A 882 7.43 21.23 19.60
N VAL A 883 6.22 21.45 20.13
CA VAL A 883 5.37 20.35 20.67
C VAL A 883 5.07 19.34 19.58
N ASP A 884 4.57 19.81 18.43
CA ASP A 884 4.21 18.96 17.32
C ASP A 884 5.42 18.19 16.79
N ALA A 885 6.59 18.84 16.68
CA ALA A 885 7.84 18.23 16.28
C ALA A 885 8.29 17.14 17.27
N ALA A 886 8.28 17.44 18.58
CA ALA A 886 8.68 16.46 19.60
C ALA A 886 7.77 15.23 19.61
N VAL A 887 6.45 15.42 19.55
CA VAL A 887 5.47 14.31 19.45
C VAL A 887 5.69 13.51 18.16
N SER A 888 5.81 14.20 17.03
CA SER A 888 6.00 13.55 15.72
C SER A 888 7.30 12.74 15.67
N LEU A 889 8.41 13.27 16.19
CA LEU A 889 9.68 12.56 16.24
C LEU A 889 9.58 11.32 17.13
N ALA A 890 8.93 11.42 18.29
CA ALA A 890 8.77 10.29 19.21
C ALA A 890 7.90 9.18 18.60
N GLU A 891 6.75 9.51 18.01
CA GLU A 891 5.88 8.52 17.37
C GLU A 891 6.55 7.87 16.15
N ARG A 892 7.25 8.65 15.33
CA ARG A 892 8.06 8.11 14.22
C ARG A 892 9.14 7.15 14.71
N MET A 893 9.80 7.44 15.84
CA MET A 893 10.75 6.51 16.45
C MET A 893 10.07 5.19 16.87
N ARG A 894 8.85 5.24 17.42
CA ARG A 894 8.10 4.02 17.76
C ARG A 894 7.87 3.15 16.53
N LEU A 895 7.45 3.75 15.40
CA LEU A 895 7.19 3.04 14.15
C LEU A 895 8.40 2.29 13.59
N ILE A 896 9.61 2.80 13.79
CA ILE A 896 10.83 2.17 13.26
C ILE A 896 11.57 1.32 14.30
N ASN A 897 11.36 1.56 15.60
CA ASN A 897 11.92 0.74 16.67
C ASN A 897 11.15 -0.55 16.90
N VAL A 898 9.83 -0.49 16.75
CA VAL A 898 8.91 -1.62 16.84
C VAL A 898 8.16 -1.71 15.51
N PRO A 899 8.87 -2.00 14.40
CA PRO A 899 8.28 -1.96 13.08
C PRO A 899 7.24 -3.06 12.91
N ARG A 900 6.18 -2.71 12.17
CA ARG A 900 5.24 -3.71 11.65
C ARG A 900 5.99 -4.60 10.64
N PRO A 901 5.55 -5.86 10.42
CA PRO A 901 6.18 -6.74 9.44
C PRO A 901 6.31 -6.10 8.05
N GLU A 902 5.30 -5.31 7.65
CA GLU A 902 5.24 -4.63 6.36
C GLU A 902 6.37 -3.61 6.23
N THR A 903 6.62 -2.78 7.26
CA THR A 903 7.75 -1.81 7.28
C THR A 903 9.09 -2.50 7.03
N PHE A 904 9.29 -3.71 7.57
CA PHE A 904 10.50 -4.49 7.31
C PHE A 904 10.51 -5.00 5.87
N ILE A 905 9.41 -5.59 5.41
CA ILE A 905 9.27 -6.19 4.08
C ILE A 905 9.54 -5.13 3.01
N TRP A 906 8.96 -3.93 3.12
CA TRP A 906 9.13 -2.80 2.20
C TRP A 906 10.58 -2.36 1.97
N LEU A 907 11.48 -2.60 2.92
CA LEU A 907 12.91 -2.33 2.77
C LEU A 907 13.66 -3.44 2.02
N THR A 908 13.09 -4.63 1.85
CA THR A 908 13.84 -5.83 1.43
C THR A 908 13.63 -6.30 0.00
N PHE A 909 12.66 -5.74 -0.72
CA PHE A 909 12.39 -6.15 -2.09
C PHE A 909 12.40 -5.00 -3.10
N LEU A 910 12.50 -5.40 -4.35
CA LEU A 910 12.49 -4.60 -5.55
C LEU A 910 11.28 -5.00 -6.40
N LEU A 911 10.64 -4.00 -7.02
CA LEU A 911 9.52 -4.11 -7.95
C LEU A 911 10.00 -3.70 -9.33
N HIS A 912 10.04 -4.64 -10.26
CA HIS A 912 10.42 -4.40 -11.64
C HIS A 912 9.20 -4.01 -12.47
N TYR A 913 9.37 -3.01 -13.34
CA TYR A 913 8.42 -2.55 -14.32
C TYR A 913 9.09 -2.51 -15.69
N GLY A 914 8.31 -2.80 -16.72
CA GLY A 914 8.79 -2.73 -18.09
C GLY A 914 7.64 -2.57 -19.07
N HIS A 915 7.60 -1.46 -19.79
CA HIS A 915 6.54 -1.16 -20.76
C HIS A 915 7.00 -0.13 -21.80
N THR A 916 6.12 0.17 -22.76
CA THR A 916 6.33 1.22 -23.76
C THR A 916 5.52 2.48 -23.49
N VAL A 917 5.91 3.60 -24.12
CA VAL A 917 5.18 4.87 -24.06
C VAL A 917 4.99 5.36 -25.50
N SER A 918 3.74 5.52 -25.92
CA SER A 918 3.40 5.75 -27.33
C SER A 918 2.43 6.91 -27.60
N GLY A 919 2.06 7.68 -26.58
CA GLY A 919 1.22 8.87 -26.71
C GLY A 919 1.99 10.11 -27.21
N HIS A 920 1.39 11.29 -26.99
CA HIS A 920 1.86 12.57 -27.53
C HIS A 920 3.29 12.90 -27.08
N LEU A 921 4.13 13.27 -28.06
CA LEU A 921 5.49 13.77 -27.86
C LEU A 921 5.51 15.30 -27.87
N GLU A 922 6.12 15.91 -26.85
CA GLU A 922 6.35 17.35 -26.79
C GLU A 922 7.84 17.63 -26.56
N LEU A 923 8.38 18.59 -27.31
CA LEU A 923 9.78 19.03 -27.22
C LEU A 923 9.87 20.35 -26.45
N GLY A 924 10.98 20.55 -25.73
CA GLY A 924 11.29 21.82 -25.09
C GLY A 924 11.48 22.98 -26.08
N ALA A 925 11.27 24.21 -25.61
CA ALA A 925 11.34 25.42 -26.44
C ALA A 925 12.76 25.84 -26.89
N GLY A 926 13.82 25.18 -26.41
CA GLY A 926 15.22 25.52 -26.66
C GLY A 926 16.06 24.38 -27.27
N ASP A 927 17.35 24.67 -27.51
CA ASP A 927 18.33 23.68 -27.97
C ASP A 927 18.42 22.50 -26.98
N ASN A 928 18.28 21.27 -27.47
CA ASN A 928 18.46 20.10 -26.63
C ASN A 928 19.96 19.87 -26.31
N PRO A 929 20.41 20.00 -25.05
CA PRO A 929 21.83 19.89 -24.69
C PRO A 929 22.38 18.48 -24.90
N ILE A 930 21.55 17.44 -24.78
CA ILE A 930 21.95 16.04 -25.02
C ILE A 930 22.29 15.87 -26.50
N LEU A 931 21.35 16.23 -27.39
CA LEU A 931 21.56 16.12 -28.84
C LEU A 931 22.75 16.97 -29.29
N LYS A 932 22.93 18.16 -28.70
CA LYS A 932 24.07 19.05 -28.96
C LYS A 932 25.40 18.45 -28.50
N ALA A 933 25.45 17.83 -27.32
CA ALA A 933 26.67 17.18 -26.82
C ALA A 933 27.05 15.97 -27.69
N LEU A 934 26.06 15.16 -28.09
CA LEU A 934 26.26 14.05 -29.02
C LEU A 934 26.73 14.54 -30.39
N ALA A 935 26.10 15.59 -30.94
CA ALA A 935 26.49 16.19 -32.21
C ALA A 935 27.92 16.73 -32.16
N LYS A 936 28.32 17.38 -31.06
CA LYS A 936 29.68 17.89 -30.87
C LYS A 936 30.73 16.78 -30.84
N LYS A 937 30.39 15.60 -30.29
CA LYS A 937 31.31 14.45 -30.19
C LYS A 937 31.38 13.62 -31.46
N THR A 938 30.28 13.55 -32.21
CA THR A 938 30.15 12.64 -33.37
C THR A 938 30.17 13.35 -34.73
N ASN A 939 29.96 14.66 -34.76
CA ASN A 939 29.62 15.44 -35.96
C ASN A 939 28.35 14.98 -36.68
N LEU A 940 27.48 14.20 -36.03
CA LEU A 940 26.16 13.84 -36.54
C LEU A 940 25.11 14.86 -36.09
N GLU A 941 24.07 15.04 -36.91
CA GLU A 941 22.89 15.80 -36.55
C GLU A 941 21.79 14.84 -36.15
N PHE A 942 21.20 15.06 -34.97
CA PHE A 942 20.22 14.17 -34.35
C PHE A 942 18.87 14.89 -34.18
N ALA A 943 17.79 14.15 -34.34
CA ALA A 943 16.45 14.55 -33.88
C ALA A 943 15.75 13.36 -33.23
N LEU A 944 14.76 13.60 -32.36
CA LEU A 944 13.91 12.51 -31.87
C LEU A 944 13.05 11.97 -33.02
N ALA A 945 12.70 10.68 -32.97
CA ALA A 945 11.73 10.14 -33.92
C ALA A 945 10.32 10.64 -33.58
N GLU A 946 9.62 11.18 -34.58
CA GLU A 946 8.27 11.77 -34.46
C GLU A 946 7.17 10.85 -35.04
N GLU A 947 7.47 9.57 -35.30
CA GLU A 947 6.50 8.63 -35.85
C GLU A 947 5.37 8.34 -34.84
N ASP A 948 4.14 8.78 -35.17
CA ASP A 948 2.95 8.62 -34.33
C ASP A 948 2.28 7.23 -34.45
N SER A 949 2.70 6.40 -35.41
CA SER A 949 2.14 5.07 -35.61
C SER A 949 2.55 4.10 -34.49
N ARG A 950 1.65 3.86 -33.53
CA ARG A 950 1.88 2.96 -32.37
C ARG A 950 2.30 1.54 -32.73
N THR A 951 2.07 1.06 -33.95
CA THR A 951 2.42 -0.30 -34.37
C THR A 951 3.68 -0.37 -35.22
N SER A 952 4.26 0.79 -35.59
CA SER A 952 5.49 0.86 -36.37
C SER A 952 6.72 0.69 -35.48
N SER A 953 7.78 0.08 -36.01
CA SER A 953 9.11 0.10 -35.41
C SER A 953 9.57 1.55 -35.17
N ASN A 954 10.39 1.77 -34.13
CA ASN A 954 10.96 3.09 -33.79
C ASN A 954 9.95 4.17 -33.40
N SER A 955 8.68 3.84 -33.23
CA SER A 955 7.64 4.80 -32.85
C SER A 955 7.50 4.97 -31.35
N ARG A 956 7.84 3.96 -30.52
CA ARG A 956 7.61 3.98 -29.07
C ARG A 956 8.88 4.23 -28.27
N TRP A 957 8.74 4.82 -27.08
CA TRP A 957 9.80 4.76 -26.08
C TRP A 957 9.69 3.46 -25.30
N LEU A 958 10.81 2.87 -24.93
CA LEU A 958 10.86 1.70 -24.06
C LEU A 958 11.42 2.13 -22.71
N VAL A 959 10.71 1.82 -21.63
CA VAL A 959 11.19 2.06 -20.28
C VAL A 959 11.21 0.76 -19.50
N LYS A 960 12.33 0.48 -18.84
CA LYS A 960 12.40 -0.48 -17.75
C LYS A 960 12.87 0.22 -16.49
N TYR A 961 12.20 0.00 -15.37
CA TYR A 961 12.61 0.60 -14.11
C TYR A 961 12.25 -0.30 -12.95
N THR A 962 12.91 -0.03 -11.84
CA THR A 962 12.78 -0.76 -10.60
C THR A 962 12.50 0.24 -9.50
N LYS A 963 11.56 -0.11 -8.62
CA LYS A 963 11.25 0.63 -7.40
C LYS A 963 11.45 -0.29 -6.22
N GLY A 964 12.09 0.16 -5.15
CA GLY A 964 12.27 -0.70 -3.98
C GLY A 964 12.91 0.06 -2.84
N VAL A 965 13.20 -0.63 -1.73
CA VAL A 965 13.73 0.02 -0.53
C VAL A 965 12.82 1.19 -0.10
N MET A 966 11.57 0.88 0.22
CA MET A 966 10.61 1.91 0.61
C MET A 966 10.78 2.20 2.10
N ASP A 967 11.36 3.37 2.41
CA ASP A 967 11.47 3.89 3.76
C ASP A 967 10.16 4.60 4.13
N THR A 968 9.31 3.89 4.87
CA THR A 968 8.01 4.40 5.33
C THR A 968 8.14 5.56 6.33
N ASP A 969 9.29 5.74 6.99
CA ASP A 969 9.55 6.92 7.82
C ASP A 969 9.97 8.13 6.98
N ALA A 970 10.91 7.95 6.05
CA ALA A 970 11.38 9.03 5.20
C ALA A 970 10.34 9.43 4.14
N ILE A 971 9.38 8.55 3.84
CA ILE A 971 8.45 8.66 2.71
C ILE A 971 9.28 8.73 1.42
N ARG A 972 10.19 7.75 1.25
CA ARG A 972 11.12 7.65 0.12
C ARG A 972 11.21 6.24 -0.43
N ASP A 973 11.34 6.09 -1.73
CA ASP A 973 11.69 4.83 -2.38
C ASP A 973 12.87 5.01 -3.34
N LEU A 974 13.70 3.98 -3.45
CA LEU A 974 14.77 3.95 -4.43
C LEU A 974 14.18 3.63 -5.81
N VAL A 975 14.46 4.48 -6.79
CA VAL A 975 14.05 4.31 -8.19
C VAL A 975 15.29 4.22 -9.06
N PHE A 976 15.36 3.24 -9.94
CA PHE A 976 16.42 3.15 -10.94
C PHE A 976 15.95 2.43 -12.20
N GLY A 977 16.56 2.72 -13.35
CA GLY A 977 16.14 2.10 -14.60
C GLY A 977 16.86 2.61 -15.83
N GLU A 978 16.30 2.23 -16.98
CA GLU A 978 16.77 2.59 -18.30
C GLU A 978 15.60 3.04 -19.18
N LEU A 979 15.80 4.15 -19.89
CA LEU A 979 14.88 4.70 -20.87
C LEU A 979 15.54 4.68 -22.26
N TYR A 980 14.86 4.10 -23.24
CA TYR A 980 15.31 4.00 -24.62
C TYR A 980 14.42 4.85 -25.53
N ILE A 981 15.03 5.81 -26.23
CA ILE A 981 14.34 6.78 -27.08
C ILE A 981 14.89 6.69 -28.50
N PRO A 982 14.07 6.35 -29.52
CA PRO A 982 14.54 6.30 -30.90
C PRO A 982 14.92 7.70 -31.39
N VAL A 983 16.05 7.79 -32.10
CA VAL A 983 16.53 9.04 -32.71
C VAL A 983 16.81 8.85 -34.19
N THR A 984 16.50 9.88 -34.96
CA THR A 984 16.83 9.98 -36.37
C THR A 984 18.16 10.72 -36.53
N VAL A 985 18.88 10.38 -37.60
CA VAL A 985 20.14 11.04 -37.95
C VAL A 985 20.09 11.61 -39.35
N GLN A 986 20.70 12.77 -39.51
CA GLN A 986 20.96 13.36 -40.83
C GLN A 986 22.45 13.28 -41.16
N ALA A 987 22.74 13.03 -42.45
CA ALA A 987 24.11 13.06 -42.94
C ALA A 987 24.60 14.50 -42.94
N SER A 988 25.49 14.84 -42.01
CA SER A 988 26.16 16.14 -42.04
C SER A 988 27.23 16.13 -43.14
N GLY A 989 27.48 17.28 -43.78
CA GLY A 989 28.58 17.41 -44.74
C GLY A 989 29.99 17.31 -44.10
N LYS A 990 30.08 17.10 -42.78
CA LYS A 990 31.32 16.98 -42.01
C LYS A 990 31.67 15.51 -41.79
N PRO A 991 32.96 15.16 -41.65
CA PRO A 991 33.36 13.81 -41.28
C PRO A 991 32.79 13.42 -39.90
N VAL A 992 32.05 12.32 -39.85
CA VAL A 992 31.57 11.67 -38.63
C VAL A 992 32.77 11.10 -37.89
N THR A 993 32.86 11.34 -36.58
CA THR A 993 33.97 10.86 -35.74
C THR A 993 33.45 10.00 -34.59
N LEU A 994 34.02 8.81 -34.43
CA LEU A 994 33.69 7.89 -33.33
C LEU A 994 34.98 7.45 -32.65
N SER A 995 34.92 7.25 -31.33
CA SER A 995 36.07 6.80 -30.55
C SER A 995 35.63 5.81 -29.48
N ARG A 996 36.39 4.72 -29.33
CA ARG A 996 36.25 3.78 -28.21
C ARG A 996 37.56 3.69 -27.46
N SER A 997 37.50 3.79 -26.14
CA SER A 997 38.67 3.70 -25.27
C SER A 997 38.50 2.56 -24.26
N TRP A 998 39.58 1.83 -24.01
CA TRP A 998 39.64 0.78 -22.99
C TRP A 998 40.77 1.08 -22.01
N THR A 999 40.48 0.97 -20.71
CA THR A 999 41.43 1.27 -19.64
C THR A 999 42.07 0.00 -19.10
N PHE A 1000 43.39 0.03 -18.92
CA PHE A 1000 44.18 -1.07 -18.38
C PHE A 1000 45.13 -0.57 -17.28
N PRO A 1001 45.60 -1.43 -16.36
CA PRO A 1001 46.70 -1.09 -15.46
C PRO A 1001 47.94 -0.63 -16.23
N ALA A 1002 48.64 0.39 -15.72
CA ALA A 1002 49.80 0.98 -16.41
C ALA A 1002 50.90 -0.04 -16.73
N ALA A 1003 51.09 -1.05 -15.87
CA ALA A 1003 52.05 -2.13 -16.07
C ALA A 1003 51.76 -3.01 -17.31
N MET A 1004 50.54 -2.98 -17.85
CA MET A 1004 50.14 -3.77 -19.02
C MET A 1004 50.42 -3.08 -20.34
N GLN A 1005 50.99 -1.86 -20.36
CA GLN A 1005 51.15 -1.05 -21.57
C GLN A 1005 51.76 -1.82 -22.75
N LYS A 1006 52.90 -2.48 -22.53
CA LYS A 1006 53.57 -3.26 -23.59
C LYS A 1006 52.69 -4.42 -24.06
N THR A 1007 52.09 -5.16 -23.13
CA THR A 1007 51.23 -6.32 -23.44
C THR A 1007 50.00 -5.91 -24.25
N VAL A 1008 49.37 -4.80 -23.89
CA VAL A 1008 48.22 -4.24 -24.62
C VAL A 1008 48.65 -3.77 -26.00
N ALA A 1009 49.78 -3.07 -26.13
CA ALA A 1009 50.31 -2.65 -27.42
C ALA A 1009 50.66 -3.84 -28.34
N ASP A 1010 51.34 -4.87 -27.80
CA ASP A 1010 51.74 -6.06 -28.56
C ASP A 1010 50.50 -6.84 -29.07
N TYR A 1011 49.42 -6.87 -28.29
CA TYR A 1011 48.16 -7.51 -28.67
C TYR A 1011 47.32 -6.68 -29.65
N ALA A 1012 47.08 -5.40 -29.33
CA ALA A 1012 46.10 -4.57 -30.02
C ALA A 1012 46.69 -3.73 -31.17
N CYS A 1013 47.96 -3.33 -31.09
CA CYS A 1013 48.61 -2.46 -32.09
C CYS A 1013 49.28 -3.23 -33.23
N ASN A 1014 48.82 -4.45 -33.54
CA ASN A 1014 49.32 -5.26 -34.64
C ASN A 1014 48.36 -5.31 -35.85
N PHE A 1015 48.60 -4.45 -36.85
CA PHE A 1015 47.78 -4.43 -38.08
C PHE A 1015 47.73 -5.78 -38.83
N ALA A 1016 48.77 -6.61 -38.79
CA ALA A 1016 48.75 -7.88 -39.53
C ALA A 1016 47.90 -8.96 -38.83
N GLN A 1017 47.47 -8.73 -37.58
CA GLN A 1017 46.69 -9.68 -36.79
C GLN A 1017 45.55 -8.93 -36.07
N PRO A 1018 44.50 -8.48 -36.78
CA PRO A 1018 43.31 -7.98 -36.11
C PRO A 1018 42.69 -9.07 -35.25
N PHE A 1019 42.24 -8.67 -34.07
CA PHE A 1019 41.70 -9.59 -33.06
C PHE A 1019 40.16 -9.56 -32.99
N TRP A 1020 39.50 -8.84 -33.90
CA TRP A 1020 38.07 -8.56 -33.82
C TRP A 1020 37.24 -9.21 -34.94
N ALA A 1021 37.80 -9.50 -36.11
CA ALA A 1021 37.07 -10.20 -37.18
C ALA A 1021 37.95 -11.16 -37.98
N PRO A 1022 37.37 -12.18 -38.65
CA PRO A 1022 38.09 -13.05 -39.57
C PRO A 1022 38.74 -12.25 -40.70
N PHE A 1023 40.02 -12.51 -40.98
CA PHE A 1023 40.81 -11.69 -41.88
C PHE A 1023 41.70 -12.50 -42.83
N LYS A 1024 42.07 -11.87 -43.94
CA LYS A 1024 43.12 -12.32 -44.86
C LYS A 1024 44.09 -11.17 -45.10
N VAL A 1025 45.37 -11.37 -44.83
CA VAL A 1025 46.42 -10.37 -45.09
C VAL A 1025 47.01 -10.63 -46.47
N ALA A 1026 47.21 -9.57 -47.24
CA ALA A 1026 47.93 -9.66 -48.51
C ALA A 1026 49.42 -9.95 -48.27
N ALA A 1027 50.09 -10.48 -49.30
CA ALA A 1027 51.51 -10.84 -49.22
C ALA A 1027 52.43 -9.64 -48.89
N ASP A 1028 51.98 -8.41 -49.17
CA ASP A 1028 52.73 -7.18 -48.88
C ASP A 1028 52.60 -6.71 -47.43
N GLY A 1029 51.71 -7.31 -46.63
CA GLY A 1029 51.41 -6.93 -45.26
C GLY A 1029 50.79 -5.52 -45.09
N LYS A 1030 50.49 -4.82 -46.19
CA LYS A 1030 49.97 -3.44 -46.21
C LYS A 1030 48.46 -3.40 -46.35
N THR A 1031 47.84 -4.45 -46.86
CA THR A 1031 46.39 -4.56 -46.98
C THR A 1031 45.87 -5.82 -46.28
N ARG A 1032 44.69 -5.70 -45.68
CA ARG A 1032 43.95 -6.84 -45.12
C ARG A 1032 42.48 -6.74 -45.47
N THR A 1033 41.88 -7.89 -45.74
CA THR A 1033 40.45 -8.02 -46.01
C THR A 1033 39.80 -8.65 -44.79
N LEU A 1034 38.73 -8.03 -44.28
CA LEU A 1034 37.98 -8.50 -43.12
C LEU A 1034 36.57 -8.88 -43.56
N LYS A 1035 36.13 -10.07 -43.15
CA LYS A 1035 34.78 -10.55 -43.44
C LYS A 1035 33.88 -10.27 -42.24
N LEU A 1036 33.04 -9.24 -42.36
CA LEU A 1036 32.14 -8.80 -41.28
C LEU A 1036 30.86 -9.63 -41.23
N SER A 1037 30.36 -10.05 -42.38
CA SER A 1037 29.18 -10.91 -42.49
C SER A 1037 29.27 -11.83 -43.73
N LYS A 1038 28.19 -12.56 -44.04
CA LYS A 1038 28.13 -13.34 -45.29
C LYS A 1038 28.17 -12.47 -46.54
N THR A 1039 27.72 -11.22 -46.44
CA THR A 1039 27.50 -10.30 -47.57
C THR A 1039 28.38 -9.05 -47.52
N VAL A 1040 29.02 -8.76 -46.39
CA VAL A 1040 29.86 -7.56 -46.21
C VAL A 1040 31.31 -7.97 -45.98
N GLU A 1041 32.16 -7.53 -46.89
CA GLU A 1041 33.61 -7.67 -46.85
C GLU A 1041 34.25 -6.29 -47.00
N ILE A 1042 35.11 -5.92 -46.05
CA ILE A 1042 35.82 -4.64 -46.08
C ILE A 1042 37.30 -4.87 -46.36
N THR A 1043 37.94 -3.91 -47.01
CA THR A 1043 39.39 -3.89 -47.23
C THR A 1043 40.00 -2.72 -46.49
N GLU A 1044 40.94 -3.01 -45.59
CA GLU A 1044 41.70 -2.03 -44.84
C GLU A 1044 43.13 -1.91 -45.40
N THR A 1045 43.60 -0.68 -45.58
CA THR A 1045 44.95 -0.37 -46.05
C THR A 1045 45.72 0.37 -44.96
N LEU A 1046 46.86 -0.18 -44.56
CA LEU A 1046 47.74 0.37 -43.54
C LEU A 1046 48.28 1.75 -43.94
N GLY A 1047 48.14 2.71 -43.05
CA GLY A 1047 48.76 4.03 -43.11
C GLY A 1047 50.09 4.05 -42.36
N LYS A 1048 50.13 4.74 -41.20
CA LYS A 1048 51.34 4.86 -40.37
C LYS A 1048 51.33 3.77 -39.28
N LYS A 1049 52.50 3.23 -38.94
CA LYS A 1049 52.66 2.23 -37.86
C LYS A 1049 53.86 2.56 -36.97
N ASN A 1050 53.64 2.49 -35.66
CA ASN A 1050 54.64 2.56 -34.60
C ASN A 1050 54.54 1.32 -33.70
N SER A 1051 55.35 1.23 -32.65
CA SER A 1051 55.27 0.13 -31.67
C SER A 1051 54.02 0.17 -30.80
N ASP A 1052 53.44 1.35 -30.58
CA ASP A 1052 52.31 1.60 -29.69
C ASP A 1052 51.04 2.10 -30.43
N SER A 1053 51.08 2.20 -31.76
CA SER A 1053 49.99 2.76 -32.55
C SER A 1053 50.05 2.38 -34.03
N TYR A 1054 48.90 2.39 -34.70
CA TYR A 1054 48.82 2.37 -36.16
C TYR A 1054 47.57 3.08 -36.68
N SER A 1055 47.60 3.56 -37.92
CA SER A 1055 46.43 4.10 -38.64
C SER A 1055 46.18 3.35 -39.95
N TYR A 1056 44.95 3.36 -40.44
CA TYR A 1056 44.54 2.70 -41.67
C TYR A 1056 43.36 3.42 -42.33
N THR A 1057 43.14 3.14 -43.61
CA THR A 1057 41.93 3.52 -44.36
C THR A 1057 41.11 2.27 -44.64
N MET A 1058 39.80 2.42 -44.87
CA MET A 1058 38.90 1.30 -45.15
C MET A 1058 38.00 1.60 -46.35
N THR A 1059 37.71 0.57 -47.15
CA THR A 1059 36.72 0.60 -48.24
C THR A 1059 35.84 -0.65 -48.19
N GLY A 1060 34.67 -0.63 -48.84
CA GLY A 1060 33.77 -1.79 -48.93
C GLY A 1060 32.40 -1.61 -48.27
N LEU A 1061 32.12 -0.47 -47.65
CA LEU A 1061 30.77 -0.10 -47.18
C LEU A 1061 30.11 0.83 -48.18
N GLU A 1062 28.88 0.50 -48.59
CA GLU A 1062 28.11 1.30 -49.55
C GLU A 1062 27.77 2.68 -48.97
N GLY A 1063 27.94 3.73 -49.79
CA GLY A 1063 27.63 5.11 -49.41
C GLY A 1063 28.58 5.77 -48.40
N VAL A 1064 29.66 5.08 -47.98
CA VAL A 1064 30.68 5.56 -47.03
C VAL A 1064 31.99 5.87 -47.76
N THR A 1065 32.55 7.05 -47.51
CA THR A 1065 33.81 7.53 -48.12
C THR A 1065 34.74 8.14 -47.09
N ASP A 1066 36.01 8.37 -47.46
CA ASP A 1066 37.02 9.01 -46.60
C ASP A 1066 37.21 8.33 -45.22
N TYR A 1067 36.97 7.01 -45.15
CA TYR A 1067 37.11 6.28 -43.89
C TYR A 1067 38.58 6.15 -43.47
N THR A 1068 38.88 6.66 -42.27
CA THR A 1068 40.17 6.57 -41.60
C THR A 1068 39.97 6.05 -40.19
N ALA A 1069 40.89 5.24 -39.70
CA ALA A 1069 40.86 4.77 -38.33
C ALA A 1069 42.27 4.57 -37.76
N SER A 1070 42.38 4.54 -36.44
CA SER A 1070 43.66 4.35 -35.76
C SER A 1070 43.50 3.69 -34.40
N PHE A 1071 44.50 2.89 -34.05
CA PHE A 1071 44.72 2.41 -32.69
C PHE A 1071 45.92 3.12 -32.06
N SER A 1072 45.81 3.48 -30.79
CA SER A 1072 46.94 4.01 -30.02
C SER A 1072 46.85 3.62 -28.54
N VAL A 1073 47.96 3.18 -27.96
CA VAL A 1073 48.10 2.97 -26.52
C VAL A 1073 48.79 4.19 -25.90
N SER A 1074 48.20 4.73 -24.83
CA SER A 1074 48.77 5.87 -24.13
C SER A 1074 50.08 5.50 -23.40
N LYS A 1075 50.93 6.51 -23.16
CA LYS A 1075 52.16 6.34 -22.38
C LYS A 1075 51.87 6.71 -20.92
N PRO A 1076 52.15 5.83 -19.94
CA PRO A 1076 51.95 6.15 -18.54
C PRO A 1076 52.91 7.27 -18.12
N LYS A 1077 52.38 8.31 -17.48
CA LYS A 1077 53.18 9.35 -16.81
C LYS A 1077 53.57 8.89 -15.42
N HIS A 1078 54.56 9.54 -14.81
CA HIS A 1078 55.00 9.19 -13.47
C HIS A 1078 53.85 9.41 -12.46
N GLY A 1079 53.36 8.32 -11.87
CA GLY A 1079 52.22 8.32 -10.95
C GLY A 1079 50.90 7.85 -11.55
N ASP A 1080 50.83 7.60 -12.86
CA ASP A 1080 49.63 7.04 -13.48
C ASP A 1080 49.47 5.56 -13.12
N GLU A 1081 48.31 5.20 -12.57
CA GLU A 1081 47.96 3.81 -12.25
C GLU A 1081 47.38 3.05 -13.46
N THR A 1082 46.96 3.78 -14.50
CA THR A 1082 46.28 3.23 -15.68
C THR A 1082 46.80 3.80 -17.00
N ILE A 1083 46.57 3.07 -18.09
CA ILE A 1083 46.77 3.46 -19.49
C ILE A 1083 45.50 3.23 -20.30
N THR A 1084 45.38 3.84 -21.47
CA THR A 1084 44.23 3.72 -22.37
C THR A 1084 44.66 3.17 -23.73
N LEU A 1085 43.87 2.25 -24.26
CA LEU A 1085 43.88 1.86 -25.66
C LEU A 1085 42.74 2.62 -26.33
N ASP A 1086 43.05 3.45 -27.31
CA ASP A 1086 42.08 4.25 -28.05
C ASP A 1086 41.95 3.72 -29.48
N TRP A 1087 40.72 3.45 -29.90
CA TRP A 1087 40.34 3.21 -31.29
C TRP A 1087 39.52 4.40 -31.78
N ASN A 1088 40.09 5.16 -32.71
CA ASN A 1088 39.45 6.33 -33.32
C ASN A 1088 39.07 6.04 -34.76
N VAL A 1089 37.89 6.48 -35.18
CA VAL A 1089 37.32 6.28 -36.51
C VAL A 1089 36.77 7.61 -37.02
N SER A 1090 36.97 7.90 -38.31
CA SER A 1090 36.40 9.06 -39.00
C SER A 1090 35.99 8.69 -40.41
N PHE A 1091 34.80 9.10 -40.86
CA PHE A 1091 34.30 8.82 -42.21
C PHE A 1091 33.26 9.86 -42.68
N LYS A 1092 32.94 9.87 -43.97
CA LYS A 1092 31.77 10.57 -44.52
C LYS A 1092 30.74 9.57 -44.99
N ALA A 1093 29.47 9.92 -44.84
CA ALA A 1093 28.34 9.14 -45.33
C ALA A 1093 27.38 10.05 -46.08
N SER A 1094 26.82 9.56 -47.18
CA SER A 1094 26.00 10.36 -48.11
C SER A 1094 24.49 10.32 -47.81
N THR A 1095 24.04 9.34 -47.02
CA THR A 1095 22.63 9.13 -46.66
C THR A 1095 22.51 8.71 -45.19
N PRO A 1096 21.34 8.89 -44.55
CA PRO A 1096 21.08 8.34 -43.21
C PRO A 1096 21.33 6.83 -43.12
N GLN A 1097 20.97 6.05 -44.14
CA GLN A 1097 21.22 4.61 -44.17
C GLN A 1097 22.73 4.28 -44.22
N ALA A 1098 23.51 5.06 -44.96
CA ALA A 1098 24.97 4.90 -44.99
C ALA A 1098 25.60 5.25 -43.63
N VAL A 1099 25.07 6.28 -42.93
CA VAL A 1099 25.45 6.59 -41.54
C VAL A 1099 25.17 5.38 -40.65
N LEU A 1100 23.94 4.87 -40.64
CA LEU A 1100 23.54 3.73 -39.82
C LEU A 1100 24.40 2.50 -40.10
N THR A 1101 24.66 2.19 -41.37
CA THR A 1101 25.51 1.05 -41.78
C THR A 1101 26.94 1.21 -41.24
N ALA A 1102 27.54 2.39 -41.40
CA ALA A 1102 28.90 2.66 -40.93
C ALA A 1102 28.98 2.61 -39.39
N VAL A 1103 28.05 3.27 -38.71
CA VAL A 1103 27.99 3.35 -37.26
C VAL A 1103 27.75 1.96 -36.64
N THR A 1104 26.84 1.17 -37.21
CA THR A 1104 26.59 -0.23 -36.80
C THR A 1104 27.82 -1.10 -36.99
N THR A 1105 28.56 -0.89 -38.09
CA THR A 1105 29.82 -1.61 -38.35
C THR A 1105 30.87 -1.28 -37.29
N VAL A 1106 31.02 0.01 -36.95
CA VAL A 1106 31.96 0.46 -35.92
C VAL A 1106 31.57 -0.07 -34.54
N ALA A 1107 30.28 -0.01 -34.17
CA ALA A 1107 29.80 -0.53 -32.89
C ALA A 1107 30.04 -2.04 -32.74
N ASN A 1108 29.73 -2.82 -33.79
CA ASN A 1108 30.00 -4.26 -33.82
C ASN A 1108 31.49 -4.56 -33.69
N GLY A 1109 32.34 -3.81 -34.41
CA GLY A 1109 33.79 -3.92 -34.28
C GLY A 1109 34.25 -3.64 -32.84
N ALA A 1110 33.76 -2.57 -32.22
CA ALA A 1110 34.08 -2.22 -30.83
C ALA A 1110 33.67 -3.32 -29.84
N GLN A 1111 32.49 -3.91 -30.02
CA GLN A 1111 32.01 -5.00 -29.18
C GLN A 1111 32.90 -6.23 -29.34
N GLN A 1112 33.19 -6.65 -30.57
CA GLN A 1112 34.07 -7.80 -30.85
C GLN A 1112 35.48 -7.59 -30.29
N MET A 1113 36.02 -6.37 -30.40
CA MET A 1113 37.30 -6.00 -29.78
C MET A 1113 37.24 -6.13 -28.26
N THR A 1114 36.16 -5.64 -27.63
CA THR A 1114 35.95 -5.72 -26.19
C THR A 1114 35.89 -7.17 -25.72
N ASP A 1115 35.12 -8.01 -26.41
CA ASP A 1115 34.98 -9.42 -26.07
C ASP A 1115 36.31 -10.17 -26.22
N ALA A 1116 37.05 -9.90 -27.30
CA ALA A 1116 38.37 -10.49 -27.54
C ALA A 1116 39.39 -10.07 -26.47
N MET A 1117 39.41 -8.79 -26.08
CA MET A 1117 40.30 -8.31 -25.02
C MET A 1117 39.92 -8.88 -23.65
N THR A 1118 38.62 -8.91 -23.32
CA THR A 1118 38.14 -9.53 -22.08
C THR A 1118 38.58 -10.99 -22.01
N ASN A 1119 38.39 -11.77 -23.09
CA ASN A 1119 38.82 -13.17 -23.14
C ASN A 1119 40.34 -13.35 -23.08
N HIS A 1120 41.10 -12.43 -23.67
CA HIS A 1120 42.57 -12.50 -23.70
C HIS A 1120 43.19 -12.13 -22.34
N PHE A 1121 42.70 -11.08 -21.70
CA PHE A 1121 43.26 -10.51 -20.48
C PHE A 1121 42.58 -11.00 -19.19
N ALA A 1122 41.47 -11.74 -19.28
CA ALA A 1122 40.81 -12.32 -18.11
C ALA A 1122 41.76 -13.23 -17.30
N PRO A 1123 41.65 -13.24 -15.96
CA PRO A 1123 42.39 -14.17 -15.12
C PRO A 1123 42.08 -15.61 -15.52
N LYS A 1124 43.07 -16.35 -16.03
CA LYS A 1124 42.92 -17.78 -16.28
C LYS A 1124 42.92 -18.50 -14.92
N VAL A 1125 41.75 -18.93 -14.45
CA VAL A 1125 41.67 -19.86 -13.32
C VAL A 1125 42.38 -21.15 -13.73
N LYS A 1126 43.54 -21.42 -13.13
CA LYS A 1126 44.14 -22.76 -13.20
C LYS A 1126 43.16 -23.72 -12.52
N ARG A 1127 42.38 -24.46 -13.30
CA ARG A 1127 41.75 -25.70 -12.81
C ARG A 1127 42.89 -26.63 -12.40
N TYR A 1128 43.07 -26.81 -11.09
CA TYR A 1128 43.87 -27.88 -10.51
C TYR A 1128 43.06 -29.17 -10.50
#